data_AF-A0A5T0EN65-F1
#
_entry.id   AF-A0A5T0EN65-F1
#
_cell.length_a   1.000
_cell.length_b   1.000
_cell.length_c   1.000
_cell.angle_alpha   90.00
_cell.angle_beta   90.00
_cell.angle_gamma   90.00
#
_symmetry.space_group_name_H-M   'P 1'
#
loop_
_entity.id
_entity.type
_entity.pdbx_description
1 polymer ?
#
loop_
_entity_poly.entity_id
_entity_poly.type
_entity_poly.pdbx_seq_one_letter_code
_entity_poly.pdbx_strand_id
1 'polypeptide(L)'
;MNKTALTKTYTKDIQNSCLNSKKIVLSLAAISFSASCTHATLTPEIETYEEATNRHTKARSGLQSRNSNNETINDSQTSTKTISDTGNTLVIESSGTITISNGGQQAVNFTQGSSTSTFLNKGTLIGGNNAASVRLGVSRNNGVTIETFNNQGIIGNGSSKFGVTVWGNSNNKSTINNFTNSGTIYSNTGESIYFGNANISSFANSGTIKSKQGAGVNISQGTSIENFNNTGTIEGKKDGIQINTNANVKTLKNTGTIQGFSAPIRSSGGTIETLTNEGTMKGESIGIYMSGGLVKTLINKGTINQNNSATWAAGIKLQNNSTIENIINTGSIRSNAFGISVTGGKFGTLTIKDGGMVYGKYSAIGVGQSQTLGDLYIDGSSSKIYGEENGIALDANSRTQKIELKNGGIIKGKIHGIRLDNGASLSGEMILSGEGSRVEGGSGAGILNRSGKIEGSITIKDGATVTATSNHAIANSGSGSITGGITVSGKNTKLEGNISNIGNASIGSDIKIEDGAKVEGGLVNQGNGSISGSVQVSGGSSIDSITNEGNGAISGSITVDKDSKLDSITNTSTSSTGISGSITNNSDNKLEISNGEGATIGGGITNNGNADLVISNQGSVGKDSNGNTVTNNGSGSVGIKDWLVSTDKNTGKLNTVVIGGSGKDNVKVENITVDQSNVDLEELNDINNIISGVNQNNIGNIGTNGSGEISLS
;
A
#
# COMPACT_ATOMS: atom_id res chain seq x y z
N MET A 1 -38.69 -35.43 -44.79
CA MET A 1 -39.66 -34.91 -45.78
C MET A 1 -39.49 -33.39 -45.89
N ASN A 2 -39.71 -32.91 -47.11
CA ASN A 2 -39.38 -31.62 -47.72
C ASN A 2 -39.72 -30.29 -47.01
N LYS A 3 -38.92 -29.28 -47.42
CA LYS A 3 -39.24 -27.86 -47.75
C LYS A 3 -39.27 -26.78 -46.66
N THR A 4 -38.17 -26.02 -46.63
CA THR A 4 -38.02 -24.57 -46.88
C THR A 4 -39.30 -23.72 -46.95
N ALA A 5 -39.33 -22.63 -46.18
CA ALA A 5 -40.09 -21.41 -46.48
C ALA A 5 -39.21 -20.17 -46.21
N LEU A 6 -39.30 -19.21 -47.14
CA LEU A 6 -38.45 -18.04 -47.34
C LEU A 6 -39.40 -16.86 -47.57
N THR A 7 -39.23 -15.74 -46.85
CA THR A 7 -39.69 -14.37 -47.22
C THR A 7 -39.08 -13.37 -46.22
N LYS A 8 -38.12 -12.49 -46.57
CA LYS A 8 -38.22 -11.17 -47.26
C LYS A 8 -39.18 -10.20 -46.55
N THR A 9 -38.95 -8.90 -46.27
CA THR A 9 -37.87 -7.89 -46.37
C THR A 9 -38.40 -6.66 -45.56
N TYR A 10 -37.60 -5.67 -45.15
CA TYR A 10 -37.81 -4.23 -45.43
C TYR A 10 -36.84 -3.35 -44.63
N THR A 11 -35.83 -2.86 -45.34
CA THR A 11 -34.97 -1.73 -45.02
C THR A 11 -35.75 -0.42 -45.14
N LYS A 12 -35.55 0.54 -44.23
CA LYS A 12 -36.00 1.93 -44.40
C LYS A 12 -34.84 2.87 -44.08
N ASP A 13 -34.38 3.53 -45.14
CA ASP A 13 -33.43 4.63 -45.15
C ASP A 13 -34.02 5.94 -44.60
N ILE A 14 -33.13 6.94 -44.50
CA ILE A 14 -33.31 8.41 -44.46
C ILE A 14 -33.29 8.94 -43.00
N GLN A 15 -32.38 9.84 -42.57
CA GLN A 15 -31.94 11.07 -43.24
C GLN A 15 -30.60 11.61 -42.70
N ASN A 16 -29.82 12.20 -43.61
CA ASN A 16 -28.59 12.94 -43.38
C ASN A 16 -28.93 14.45 -43.29
N SER A 17 -28.33 15.20 -42.37
CA SER A 17 -28.21 16.67 -42.48
C SER A 17 -26.95 17.19 -41.80
N CYS A 18 -26.15 17.91 -42.59
CA CYS A 18 -24.84 18.49 -42.28
C CYS A 18 -24.83 19.47 -41.09
N LEU A 19 -23.68 19.53 -40.39
CA LEU A 19 -23.13 20.76 -39.80
C LEU A 19 -21.59 20.68 -39.71
N ASN A 20 -20.95 21.56 -40.49
CA ASN A 20 -19.59 22.12 -40.31
C ASN A 20 -19.37 22.62 -38.85
N SER A 21 -18.19 22.76 -38.23
CA SER A 21 -16.81 22.96 -38.69
C SER A 21 -15.82 22.86 -37.51
N LYS A 22 -14.57 22.44 -37.81
CA LYS A 22 -13.28 22.86 -37.23
C LYS A 22 -13.01 22.67 -35.71
N LYS A 23 -12.34 21.56 -35.37
CA LYS A 23 -10.98 21.49 -34.75
C LYS A 23 -10.73 20.06 -34.26
N ILE A 24 -10.17 19.23 -35.13
CA ILE A 24 -9.52 17.96 -34.76
C ILE A 24 -8.05 18.14 -35.14
N VAL A 25 -7.17 18.21 -34.15
CA VAL A 25 -5.72 18.06 -34.32
C VAL A 25 -5.21 17.11 -33.22
N LEU A 26 -4.86 15.91 -33.67
CA LEU A 26 -3.78 15.01 -33.25
C LEU A 26 -3.25 15.10 -31.80
N SER A 27 -3.43 13.99 -31.06
CA SER A 27 -2.31 13.11 -30.67
C SER A 27 -2.84 11.80 -30.06
N LEU A 28 -3.14 10.83 -30.91
CA LEU A 28 -3.44 9.44 -30.51
C LEU A 28 -2.31 8.56 -31.05
N ALA A 29 -1.20 8.51 -30.32
CA ALA A 29 -0.11 7.58 -30.59
C ALA A 29 0.69 7.36 -29.30
N ALA A 30 0.23 6.44 -28.46
CA ALA A 30 1.08 5.78 -27.48
C ALA A 30 0.45 4.44 -27.05
N ILE A 31 1.25 3.38 -27.21
CA ILE A 31 1.20 2.09 -26.51
C ILE A 31 0.22 1.04 -27.08
N SER A 32 0.67 0.31 -28.08
CA SER A 32 0.79 -1.15 -28.01
C SER A 32 1.57 -1.63 -29.23
N PHE A 33 2.69 -2.33 -29.03
CA PHE A 33 2.96 -3.63 -29.64
C PHE A 33 4.35 -4.12 -29.22
N SER A 34 4.35 -5.27 -28.56
CA SER A 34 5.50 -6.08 -28.20
C SER A 34 6.06 -6.80 -29.43
N ALA A 35 7.38 -6.91 -29.48
CA ALA A 35 8.20 -8.01 -30.02
C ALA A 35 7.85 -8.64 -31.38
N SER A 36 8.77 -8.52 -32.34
CA SER A 36 9.43 -9.69 -32.97
C SER A 36 10.65 -9.25 -33.81
N CYS A 37 11.76 -9.99 -33.63
CA CYS A 37 12.77 -10.46 -34.60
C CYS A 37 13.28 -9.48 -35.69
N THR A 38 14.56 -9.33 -36.05
CA THR A 38 15.77 -10.16 -35.98
C THR A 38 16.88 -9.37 -36.70
N HIS A 39 18.14 -9.57 -36.31
CA HIS A 39 19.38 -9.38 -37.11
C HIS A 39 19.50 -8.17 -38.05
N ALA A 40 20.20 -7.14 -37.58
CA ALA A 40 21.07 -6.34 -38.45
C ALA A 40 22.38 -6.08 -37.71
N THR A 41 23.42 -6.86 -38.06
CA THR A 41 24.82 -6.53 -37.82
C THR A 41 25.15 -5.22 -38.53
N LEU A 42 25.39 -4.15 -37.77
CA LEU A 42 26.03 -2.94 -38.27
C LEU A 42 27.50 -2.98 -37.83
N THR A 43 28.37 -3.25 -38.79
CA THR A 43 29.80 -2.91 -38.74
C THR A 43 29.97 -1.43 -38.39
N PRO A 44 30.80 -1.06 -37.41
CA PRO A 44 31.10 0.34 -37.18
C PRO A 44 32.10 0.81 -38.24
N GLU A 45 31.67 1.73 -39.11
CA GLU A 45 32.54 2.61 -39.86
C GLU A 45 33.36 3.46 -38.87
N ILE A 46 34.66 3.51 -39.11
CA ILE A 46 35.62 4.36 -38.42
C ILE A 46 35.39 5.79 -38.94
N GLU A 47 34.64 6.60 -38.21
CA GLU A 47 34.65 8.05 -38.42
C GLU A 47 35.75 8.68 -37.55
N THR A 48 36.71 9.29 -38.23
CA THR A 48 37.77 10.11 -37.68
C THR A 48 37.18 11.33 -36.97
N TYR A 49 37.50 11.49 -35.69
CA TYR A 49 37.13 12.63 -34.86
C TYR A 49 37.80 13.92 -35.35
N GLU A 50 37.00 14.87 -35.85
CA GLU A 50 37.36 16.29 -35.88
C GLU A 50 36.75 17.03 -34.67
N GLU A 51 37.53 17.93 -34.10
CA GLU A 51 37.27 18.67 -32.85
C GLU A 51 36.02 19.54 -32.91
N ALA A 52 34.98 19.16 -32.16
CA ALA A 52 33.89 20.08 -31.81
C ALA A 52 34.29 20.92 -30.58
N THR A 53 34.67 22.16 -30.82
CA THR A 53 34.92 23.19 -29.80
C THR A 53 33.60 23.56 -29.11
N ASN A 54 33.43 23.20 -27.84
CA ASN A 54 32.35 23.69 -27.00
C ASN A 54 32.88 24.71 -25.99
N ARG A 55 32.61 25.99 -26.25
CA ARG A 55 32.96 27.12 -25.39
C ARG A 55 31.98 27.19 -24.21
N HIS A 56 32.42 26.79 -23.03
CA HIS A 56 31.97 27.41 -21.78
C HIS A 56 33.16 27.76 -20.89
N THR A 57 33.17 29.02 -20.49
CA THR A 57 34.22 29.81 -19.84
C THR A 57 34.89 29.16 -18.62
N LYS A 58 36.21 28.99 -18.68
CA LYS A 58 37.11 28.87 -17.51
C LYS A 58 38.20 29.94 -17.57
N ALA A 59 38.48 30.54 -16.42
CA ALA A 59 39.55 31.50 -16.20
C ALA A 59 40.90 30.92 -16.69
N ARG A 60 41.57 31.72 -17.51
CA ARG A 60 42.79 31.37 -18.24
C ARG A 60 44.00 31.67 -17.33
N SER A 61 44.57 30.66 -16.70
CA SER A 61 45.96 30.71 -16.23
C SER A 61 46.80 29.97 -17.26
N GLY A 62 47.75 30.69 -17.89
CA GLY A 62 48.56 30.19 -18.99
C GLY A 62 49.30 28.90 -18.64
N LEU A 63 49.16 27.89 -19.51
CA LEU A 63 49.94 26.67 -19.48
C LEU A 63 50.69 26.56 -20.81
N GLN A 64 52.01 26.49 -20.67
CA GLN A 64 52.97 26.13 -21.71
C GLN A 64 52.57 24.79 -22.34
N SER A 65 52.77 24.68 -23.65
CA SER A 65 52.70 23.44 -24.43
C SER A 65 53.46 22.32 -23.71
N ARG A 66 52.74 21.30 -23.22
CA ARG A 66 53.33 20.07 -22.66
C ARG A 66 52.98 18.93 -23.61
N ASN A 67 54.01 18.27 -24.14
CA ASN A 67 53.93 17.09 -24.99
C ASN A 67 52.92 16.08 -24.43
N SER A 68 51.89 15.76 -25.21
CA SER A 68 51.03 14.61 -24.97
C SER A 68 51.84 13.34 -25.21
N ASN A 69 52.15 12.57 -24.16
CA ASN A 69 52.78 11.26 -24.32
C ASN A 69 51.68 10.24 -24.60
N ASN A 70 51.41 9.99 -25.89
CA ASN A 70 50.53 8.91 -26.32
C ASN A 70 51.32 7.59 -26.32
N GLU A 71 50.78 6.56 -25.67
CA GLU A 71 51.45 5.28 -25.52
C GLU A 71 50.50 4.12 -25.86
N THR A 72 51.02 3.15 -26.60
CA THR A 72 50.28 1.96 -27.02
C THR A 72 51.06 0.72 -26.61
N ILE A 73 50.40 -0.23 -25.94
CA ILE A 73 50.95 -1.52 -25.54
C ILE A 73 50.19 -2.61 -26.30
N ASN A 74 50.89 -3.37 -27.12
CA ASN A 74 50.35 -4.45 -27.95
C ASN A 74 51.06 -5.79 -27.74
N ASP A 75 51.95 -5.85 -26.75
CA ASP A 75 52.75 -7.00 -26.35
C ASP A 75 52.53 -7.36 -24.86
N SER A 76 53.26 -8.37 -24.39
CA SER A 76 53.19 -8.82 -23.00
C SER A 76 54.25 -8.12 -22.14
N GLN A 77 53.81 -7.45 -21.07
CA GLN A 77 54.68 -6.79 -20.11
C GLN A 77 54.50 -7.34 -18.70
N THR A 78 55.59 -7.29 -17.93
CA THR A 78 55.64 -7.79 -16.55
C THR A 78 55.95 -6.70 -15.51
N SER A 79 55.97 -5.44 -15.95
CA SER A 79 56.31 -4.27 -15.13
C SER A 79 55.14 -3.29 -15.06
N THR A 80 54.98 -2.62 -13.91
CA THR A 80 53.91 -1.63 -13.71
C THR A 80 54.06 -0.47 -14.69
N LYS A 81 53.00 -0.18 -15.43
CA LYS A 81 52.91 1.05 -16.21
C LYS A 81 52.52 2.22 -15.32
N THR A 82 53.44 3.16 -15.11
CA THR A 82 53.21 4.36 -14.28
C THR A 82 52.94 5.57 -15.16
N ILE A 83 51.91 6.35 -14.82
CA ILE A 83 51.52 7.60 -15.48
C ILE A 83 51.61 8.73 -14.46
N SER A 84 52.53 9.67 -14.66
CA SER A 84 52.78 10.79 -13.75
C SER A 84 52.45 12.17 -14.32
N ASP A 85 52.42 12.30 -15.64
CA ASP A 85 52.30 13.59 -16.32
C ASP A 85 50.83 13.91 -16.68
N THR A 86 50.64 15.04 -17.36
CA THR A 86 49.33 15.56 -17.77
C THR A 86 49.11 15.40 -19.27
N GLY A 87 47.90 15.03 -19.69
CA GLY A 87 47.52 14.99 -21.11
C GLY A 87 47.90 13.72 -21.87
N ASN A 88 48.12 12.61 -21.15
CA ASN A 88 48.53 11.34 -21.76
C ASN A 88 47.35 10.61 -22.42
N THR A 89 47.64 9.78 -23.43
CA THR A 89 46.74 8.75 -23.95
C THR A 89 47.41 7.40 -23.71
N LEU A 90 46.75 6.44 -23.07
CA LEU A 90 47.25 5.08 -22.90
C LEU A 90 46.28 4.08 -23.53
N VAL A 91 46.77 3.33 -24.51
CA VAL A 91 46.00 2.29 -25.21
C VAL A 91 46.66 0.93 -24.97
N ILE A 92 45.89 -0.03 -24.48
CA ILE A 92 46.26 -1.45 -24.42
C ILE A 92 45.47 -2.15 -25.52
N GLU A 93 46.15 -2.60 -26.57
CA GLU A 93 45.49 -3.33 -27.66
C GLU A 93 45.05 -4.73 -27.22
N SER A 94 44.26 -5.42 -28.04
CA SER A 94 43.68 -6.73 -27.70
C SER A 94 44.72 -7.81 -27.38
N SER A 95 45.90 -7.75 -28.02
CA SER A 95 47.05 -8.62 -27.71
C SER A 95 47.91 -8.11 -26.55
N GLY A 96 47.74 -6.85 -26.15
CA GLY A 96 48.50 -6.22 -25.08
C GLY A 96 48.15 -6.82 -23.72
N THR A 97 49.17 -7.16 -22.93
CA THR A 97 48.97 -7.66 -21.57
C THR A 97 49.96 -7.02 -20.61
N ILE A 98 49.52 -6.72 -19.39
CA ILE A 98 50.40 -6.34 -18.29
C ILE A 98 50.05 -7.22 -17.10
N THR A 99 50.95 -8.15 -16.75
CA THR A 99 50.76 -9.08 -15.64
C THR A 99 51.89 -8.97 -14.64
N ILE A 100 51.58 -8.54 -13.42
CA ILE A 100 52.58 -8.36 -12.36
C ILE A 100 52.58 -9.58 -11.43
N SER A 101 53.74 -10.21 -11.27
CA SER A 101 53.94 -11.33 -10.34
C SER A 101 54.27 -10.89 -8.91
N ASN A 102 54.84 -9.70 -8.74
CA ASN A 102 55.24 -9.16 -7.43
C ASN A 102 54.04 -8.67 -6.60
N GLY A 103 53.96 -9.08 -5.33
CA GLY A 103 52.89 -8.67 -4.42
C GLY A 103 52.83 -7.15 -4.21
N GLY A 104 51.63 -6.56 -4.28
CA GLY A 104 51.38 -5.15 -3.96
C GLY A 104 51.51 -4.12 -5.10
N GLN A 105 52.02 -4.52 -6.27
CA GLN A 105 52.15 -3.64 -7.44
C GLN A 105 50.92 -3.69 -8.36
N GLN A 106 50.65 -2.59 -9.07
CA GLN A 106 49.52 -2.48 -10.01
C GLN A 106 49.98 -2.81 -11.44
N ALA A 107 49.08 -3.25 -12.32
CA ALA A 107 49.40 -3.31 -13.75
C ALA A 107 49.54 -1.89 -14.31
N VAL A 108 48.58 -1.01 -13.99
CA VAL A 108 48.62 0.41 -14.35
C VAL A 108 48.42 1.29 -13.11
N ASN A 109 49.28 2.29 -12.96
CA ASN A 109 49.31 3.19 -11.80
C ASN A 109 49.36 4.66 -12.25
N PHE A 110 48.27 5.39 -12.10
CA PHE A 110 48.22 6.83 -12.28
C PHE A 110 48.55 7.51 -10.95
N THR A 111 49.65 8.25 -10.90
CA THR A 111 50.11 8.90 -9.67
C THR A 111 49.34 10.18 -9.39
N GLN A 112 49.46 10.71 -8.17
CA GLN A 112 48.79 11.95 -7.76
C GLN A 112 48.97 13.10 -8.76
N GLY A 113 47.90 13.86 -9.03
CA GLY A 113 47.95 15.02 -9.92
C GLY A 113 48.14 14.73 -11.41
N SER A 114 48.29 13.46 -11.82
CA SER A 114 48.37 13.09 -13.24
C SER A 114 47.05 13.35 -13.96
N SER A 115 47.11 13.51 -15.28
CA SER A 115 45.91 13.58 -16.12
C SER A 115 46.05 12.81 -17.43
N THR A 116 44.92 12.34 -17.95
CA THR A 116 44.87 11.47 -19.13
C THR A 116 43.61 11.79 -19.93
N SER A 117 43.76 12.01 -21.23
CA SER A 117 42.64 12.21 -22.14
C SER A 117 41.89 10.89 -22.38
N THR A 118 42.62 9.82 -22.67
CA THR A 118 42.02 8.49 -22.88
C THR A 118 42.89 7.40 -22.27
N PHE A 119 42.28 6.57 -21.44
CA PHE A 119 42.78 5.26 -21.06
C PHE A 119 41.86 4.20 -21.68
N LEU A 120 42.35 3.47 -22.68
CA LEU A 120 41.62 2.42 -23.38
C LEU A 120 42.29 1.07 -23.13
N ASN A 121 41.57 0.13 -22.53
CA ASN A 121 42.03 -1.24 -22.35
C ASN A 121 41.19 -2.20 -23.18
N LYS A 122 41.76 -2.78 -24.24
CA LYS A 122 41.20 -3.92 -24.99
C LYS A 122 41.84 -5.25 -24.60
N GLY A 123 43.01 -5.21 -23.96
CA GLY A 123 43.81 -6.36 -23.57
C GLY A 123 43.56 -6.84 -22.14
N THR A 124 44.61 -7.33 -21.48
CA THR A 124 44.52 -7.89 -20.11
C THR A 124 45.45 -7.18 -19.13
N LEU A 125 44.89 -6.68 -18.03
CA LEU A 125 45.62 -5.99 -16.97
C LEU A 125 45.45 -6.73 -15.64
N ILE A 126 46.52 -7.31 -15.13
CA ILE A 126 46.55 -8.10 -13.89
C ILE A 126 47.63 -7.53 -12.96
N GLY A 127 47.19 -6.90 -11.87
CA GLY A 127 48.07 -6.47 -10.80
C GLY A 127 48.62 -7.64 -9.98
N GLY A 128 49.60 -7.33 -9.14
CA GLY A 128 50.20 -8.26 -8.20
C GLY A 128 49.21 -8.85 -7.21
N ASN A 129 49.63 -9.90 -6.52
CA ASN A 129 48.80 -10.55 -5.51
C ASN A 129 48.30 -9.56 -4.45
N ASN A 130 47.00 -9.57 -4.19
CA ASN A 130 46.30 -8.70 -3.25
C ASN A 130 46.46 -7.19 -3.52
N ALA A 131 46.77 -6.80 -4.76
CA ALA A 131 46.84 -5.41 -5.21
C ALA A 131 45.63 -5.02 -6.06
N ALA A 132 45.52 -3.73 -6.40
CA ALA A 132 44.64 -3.27 -7.47
C ALA A 132 45.28 -3.56 -8.83
N SER A 133 44.50 -3.94 -9.84
CA SER A 133 45.04 -4.06 -11.21
C SER A 133 45.25 -2.70 -11.87
N VAL A 134 44.28 -1.79 -11.71
CA VAL A 134 44.43 -0.38 -12.09
C VAL A 134 44.21 0.52 -10.87
N ARG A 135 45.12 1.47 -10.65
CA ARG A 135 45.00 2.48 -9.59
C ARG A 135 44.99 3.88 -10.18
N LEU A 136 43.95 4.64 -9.86
CA LEU A 136 43.77 6.05 -10.20
C LEU A 136 43.96 6.91 -8.95
N GLY A 137 45.14 7.52 -8.81
CA GLY A 137 45.49 8.31 -7.65
C GLY A 137 45.85 7.47 -6.42
N VAL A 138 46.27 8.17 -5.36
CA VAL A 138 46.71 7.56 -4.10
C VAL A 138 45.81 8.06 -2.97
N SER A 139 45.45 7.17 -2.04
CA SER A 139 44.60 7.52 -0.91
C SER A 139 45.18 8.71 -0.15
N ARG A 140 44.33 9.71 0.15
CA ARG A 140 44.66 10.95 0.88
C ARG A 140 45.61 11.92 0.15
N ASN A 141 45.99 11.63 -1.08
CA ASN A 141 46.78 12.54 -1.92
C ASN A 141 45.90 13.29 -2.93
N ASN A 142 46.50 14.18 -3.72
CA ASN A 142 45.79 14.85 -4.81
C ASN A 142 45.24 13.83 -5.81
N GLY A 143 43.99 14.01 -6.22
CA GLY A 143 43.34 13.18 -7.20
C GLY A 143 43.99 13.25 -8.59
N VAL A 144 43.50 12.40 -9.48
CA VAL A 144 43.86 12.38 -10.91
C VAL A 144 42.70 12.91 -11.75
N THR A 145 42.99 13.37 -12.96
CA THR A 145 41.94 13.78 -13.92
C THR A 145 41.96 12.86 -15.14
N ILE A 146 40.91 12.06 -15.33
CA ILE A 146 40.75 11.18 -16.49
C ILE A 146 39.55 11.68 -17.30
N GLU A 147 39.77 12.07 -18.55
CA GLU A 147 38.66 12.46 -19.42
C GLU A 147 37.86 11.21 -19.83
N THR A 148 38.52 10.18 -20.37
CA THR A 148 37.89 8.91 -20.74
C THR A 148 38.64 7.70 -20.19
N PHE A 149 37.95 6.88 -19.39
CA PHE A 149 38.35 5.53 -18.99
C PHE A 149 37.45 4.54 -19.73
N ASN A 150 38.04 3.67 -20.57
CA ASN A 150 37.30 2.71 -21.37
C ASN A 150 37.92 1.31 -21.27
N ASN A 151 37.21 0.41 -20.58
CA ASN A 151 37.57 -0.99 -20.51
C ASN A 151 36.71 -1.84 -21.45
N GLN A 152 37.35 -2.44 -22.45
CA GLN A 152 36.78 -3.44 -23.37
C GLN A 152 37.37 -4.84 -23.11
N GLY A 153 38.53 -4.92 -22.47
CA GLY A 153 39.23 -6.16 -22.12
C GLY A 153 39.04 -6.60 -20.66
N ILE A 154 40.08 -7.17 -20.08
CA ILE A 154 40.06 -7.71 -18.70
C ILE A 154 40.89 -6.81 -17.79
N ILE A 155 40.31 -6.43 -16.65
CA ILE A 155 41.02 -5.80 -15.53
C ILE A 155 40.82 -6.65 -14.27
N GLY A 156 41.91 -7.25 -13.80
CA GLY A 156 41.94 -8.08 -12.61
C GLY A 156 41.52 -9.53 -12.82
N ASN A 157 41.80 -10.35 -11.82
CA ASN A 157 41.61 -11.80 -11.82
C ASN A 157 41.56 -12.38 -10.38
N GLY A 158 41.71 -13.71 -10.26
CA GLY A 158 41.73 -14.45 -9.00
C GLY A 158 42.75 -14.00 -7.94
N SER A 159 43.78 -13.21 -8.28
CA SER A 159 44.76 -12.68 -7.32
C SER A 159 44.51 -11.22 -6.94
N SER A 160 43.62 -10.52 -7.64
CA SER A 160 43.38 -9.09 -7.45
C SER A 160 42.57 -8.81 -6.19
N LYS A 161 43.04 -7.85 -5.37
CA LYS A 161 42.21 -7.29 -4.28
C LYS A 161 41.15 -6.37 -4.84
N PHE A 162 41.54 -5.54 -5.81
CA PHE A 162 40.64 -4.68 -6.56
C PHE A 162 40.90 -4.83 -8.06
N GLY A 163 39.85 -4.70 -8.87
CA GLY A 163 40.04 -4.49 -10.30
C GLY A 163 40.55 -3.06 -10.52
N VAL A 164 39.74 -2.08 -10.11
CA VAL A 164 40.03 -0.65 -10.21
C VAL A 164 39.90 0.02 -8.84
N THR A 165 40.85 0.88 -8.50
CA THR A 165 40.72 1.81 -7.36
C THR A 165 40.85 3.25 -7.82
N VAL A 166 40.03 4.13 -7.27
CA VAL A 166 40.07 5.58 -7.51
C VAL A 166 40.14 6.30 -6.17
N TRP A 167 41.14 7.15 -6.03
CA TRP A 167 41.44 7.85 -4.79
C TRP A 167 41.69 9.33 -5.03
N GLY A 168 41.29 10.14 -4.06
CA GLY A 168 41.72 11.53 -3.91
C GLY A 168 41.65 11.96 -2.45
N ASN A 169 41.64 13.27 -2.23
CA ASN A 169 41.38 13.87 -0.92
C ASN A 169 40.16 14.82 -0.99
N SER A 170 39.70 15.31 0.15
CA SER A 170 38.50 16.16 0.24
C SER A 170 38.62 17.47 -0.55
N ASN A 171 39.84 18.01 -0.68
CA ASN A 171 40.11 19.29 -1.33
C ASN A 171 40.49 19.11 -2.80
N ASN A 172 40.99 17.93 -3.17
CA ASN A 172 41.43 17.59 -4.51
C ASN A 172 41.03 16.14 -4.81
N LYS A 173 39.76 16.00 -5.20
CA LYS A 173 39.14 14.73 -5.57
C LYS A 173 39.64 14.28 -6.95
N SER A 174 39.68 12.97 -7.18
CA SER A 174 39.86 12.47 -8.54
C SER A 174 38.66 12.84 -9.40
N THR A 175 38.87 13.19 -10.66
CA THR A 175 37.80 13.50 -11.62
C THR A 175 37.85 12.51 -12.77
N ILE A 176 36.72 11.89 -13.10
CA ILE A 176 36.55 11.03 -14.27
C ILE A 176 35.33 11.51 -15.04
N ASN A 177 35.51 12.04 -16.26
CA ASN A 177 34.35 12.50 -17.02
C ASN A 177 33.55 11.31 -17.54
N ASN A 178 34.20 10.34 -18.19
CA ASN A 178 33.55 9.15 -18.72
C ASN A 178 34.26 7.87 -18.26
N PHE A 179 33.56 7.04 -17.48
CA PHE A 179 33.98 5.69 -17.15
C PHE A 179 33.09 4.68 -17.87
N THR A 180 33.66 3.87 -18.75
CA THR A 180 32.94 2.85 -19.53
C THR A 180 33.57 1.48 -19.33
N ASN A 181 32.72 0.48 -19.08
CA ASN A 181 33.11 -0.93 -19.03
C ASN A 181 32.21 -1.77 -19.93
N SER A 182 32.75 -2.26 -21.03
CA SER A 182 32.15 -3.29 -21.89
C SER A 182 32.85 -4.65 -21.75
N GLY A 183 34.04 -4.67 -21.16
CA GLY A 183 34.78 -5.89 -20.82
C GLY A 183 34.48 -6.42 -19.42
N THR A 184 35.50 -6.99 -18.78
CA THR A 184 35.40 -7.55 -17.42
C THR A 184 36.30 -6.78 -16.44
N ILE A 185 35.73 -6.38 -15.30
CA ILE A 185 36.48 -5.92 -14.14
C ILE A 185 36.23 -6.90 -12.99
N TYR A 186 37.29 -7.52 -12.49
CA TYR A 186 37.19 -8.62 -11.54
C TYR A 186 38.08 -8.41 -10.32
N SER A 187 37.58 -8.79 -9.15
CA SER A 187 38.38 -8.93 -7.93
C SER A 187 38.07 -10.22 -7.18
N ASN A 188 39.07 -10.73 -6.46
CA ASN A 188 38.94 -11.92 -5.65
C ASN A 188 38.70 -11.63 -4.16
N THR A 189 39.54 -10.79 -3.54
CA THR A 189 39.54 -10.61 -2.07
C THR A 189 38.88 -9.32 -1.57
N GLY A 190 38.81 -8.27 -2.39
CA GLY A 190 38.17 -7.00 -2.07
C GLY A 190 37.11 -6.62 -3.11
N GLU A 191 36.77 -5.34 -3.19
CA GLU A 191 35.77 -4.80 -4.11
C GLU A 191 36.29 -4.74 -5.55
N SER A 192 35.45 -4.92 -6.57
CA SER A 192 35.96 -4.88 -7.95
C SER A 192 36.29 -3.47 -8.38
N ILE A 193 35.45 -2.52 -8.00
CA ILE A 193 35.71 -1.10 -8.16
C ILE A 193 35.53 -0.40 -6.82
N TYR A 194 36.50 0.42 -6.45
CA TYR A 194 36.42 1.29 -5.29
C TYR A 194 36.58 2.75 -5.71
N PHE A 195 35.63 3.61 -5.33
CA PHE A 195 35.68 5.06 -5.49
C PHE A 195 35.74 5.76 -4.13
N GLY A 196 36.81 6.50 -3.84
CA GLY A 196 36.89 7.34 -2.64
C GLY A 196 37.40 8.74 -2.98
N ASN A 197 36.66 9.77 -2.54
CA ASN A 197 36.92 11.17 -2.91
C ASN A 197 37.06 11.36 -4.43
N ALA A 198 36.03 10.97 -5.20
CA ALA A 198 36.01 11.12 -6.65
C ALA A 198 34.77 11.89 -7.15
N ASN A 199 34.90 12.60 -8.26
CA ASN A 199 33.80 13.18 -9.03
C ASN A 199 33.72 12.44 -10.36
N ILE A 200 32.58 11.82 -10.66
CA ILE A 200 32.37 11.05 -11.88
C ILE A 200 31.15 11.60 -12.61
N SER A 201 31.32 12.11 -13.83
CA SER A 201 30.18 12.64 -14.59
C SER A 201 29.33 11.52 -15.20
N SER A 202 29.96 10.49 -15.77
CA SER A 202 29.28 9.34 -16.34
C SER A 202 30.01 8.04 -16.01
N PHE A 203 29.28 7.08 -15.45
CA PHE A 203 29.69 5.70 -15.25
C PHE A 203 28.73 4.79 -16.03
N ALA A 204 29.24 4.01 -16.98
CA ALA A 204 28.46 3.09 -17.78
C ALA A 204 29.07 1.68 -17.77
N ASN A 205 28.29 0.69 -17.35
CA ASN A 205 28.65 -0.72 -17.40
C ASN A 205 27.72 -1.48 -18.36
N SER A 206 28.25 -1.93 -19.50
CA SER A 206 27.62 -2.91 -20.41
C SER A 206 28.24 -4.29 -20.34
N GLY A 207 29.44 -4.41 -19.75
CA GLY A 207 30.14 -5.66 -19.51
C GLY A 207 29.86 -6.27 -18.14
N THR A 208 30.88 -6.88 -17.56
CA THR A 208 30.82 -7.55 -16.25
C THR A 208 31.70 -6.86 -15.22
N ILE A 209 31.16 -6.59 -14.03
CA ILE A 209 31.91 -6.21 -12.84
C ILE A 209 31.63 -7.26 -11.77
N LYS A 210 32.66 -7.95 -11.26
CA LYS A 210 32.48 -9.10 -10.37
C LYS A 210 33.48 -9.19 -9.23
N SER A 211 32.96 -9.15 -7.99
CA SER A 211 33.75 -9.36 -6.76
C SER A 211 33.36 -10.67 -6.08
N LYS A 212 34.36 -11.52 -5.77
CA LYS A 212 34.13 -12.77 -5.02
C LYS A 212 34.06 -12.64 -3.51
N GLN A 213 34.38 -11.48 -2.91
CA GLN A 213 34.35 -11.29 -1.44
C GLN A 213 33.73 -9.96 -1.01
N GLY A 214 33.99 -8.88 -1.75
CA GLY A 214 33.50 -7.54 -1.47
C GLY A 214 32.26 -7.15 -2.26
N ALA A 215 32.10 -5.84 -2.44
CA ALA A 215 31.09 -5.28 -3.33
C ALA A 215 31.55 -5.31 -4.79
N GLY A 216 30.62 -5.40 -5.74
CA GLY A 216 30.94 -5.19 -7.15
C GLY A 216 31.47 -3.76 -7.36
N VAL A 217 30.71 -2.77 -6.90
CA VAL A 217 31.13 -1.37 -6.88
C VAL A 217 30.94 -0.78 -5.49
N ASN A 218 31.99 -0.19 -4.92
CA ASN A 218 31.94 0.53 -3.66
C ASN A 218 32.12 2.03 -3.89
N ILE A 219 31.06 2.79 -3.64
CA ILE A 219 31.01 4.24 -3.70
C ILE A 219 31.21 4.76 -2.27
N SER A 220 32.46 5.10 -1.95
CA SER A 220 32.90 5.52 -0.62
C SER A 220 32.79 7.03 -0.41
N GLN A 221 33.12 7.44 0.81
CA GLN A 221 33.03 8.83 1.28
C GLN A 221 33.62 9.85 0.30
N GLY A 222 32.96 11.00 0.21
CA GLY A 222 33.40 12.12 -0.61
C GLY A 222 33.24 11.90 -2.11
N THR A 223 32.66 10.79 -2.54
CA THR A 223 32.41 10.50 -3.96
C THR A 223 31.08 11.08 -4.43
N SER A 224 31.08 11.69 -5.61
CA SER A 224 29.90 12.14 -6.34
C SER A 224 29.86 11.48 -7.72
N ILE A 225 28.73 10.87 -8.08
CA ILE A 225 28.49 10.33 -9.43
C ILE A 225 27.24 11.00 -9.99
N GLU A 226 27.35 11.65 -11.15
CA GLU A 226 26.19 12.29 -11.77
C GLU A 226 25.28 11.26 -12.46
N ASN A 227 25.83 10.39 -13.30
CA ASN A 227 25.07 9.35 -13.98
C ASN A 227 25.72 7.97 -13.84
N PHE A 228 25.01 7.03 -13.23
CA PHE A 228 25.43 5.63 -13.12
C PHE A 228 24.46 4.74 -13.91
N ASN A 229 24.93 4.18 -15.02
CA ASN A 229 24.15 3.33 -15.92
C ASN A 229 24.69 1.90 -15.93
N ASN A 230 23.83 0.92 -15.63
CA ASN A 230 24.15 -0.50 -15.77
C ASN A 230 23.22 -1.16 -16.79
N THR A 231 23.76 -1.56 -17.93
CA THR A 231 23.11 -2.43 -18.94
C THR A 231 23.67 -3.85 -18.91
N GLY A 232 24.86 -4.03 -18.34
CA GLY A 232 25.53 -5.32 -18.16
C GLY A 232 25.25 -5.96 -16.79
N THR A 233 26.26 -6.63 -16.24
CA THR A 233 26.18 -7.32 -14.94
C THR A 233 27.11 -6.69 -13.91
N ILE A 234 26.57 -6.40 -12.72
CA ILE A 234 27.35 -6.08 -11.53
C ILE A 234 27.04 -7.13 -10.47
N GLU A 235 28.06 -7.86 -10.02
CA GLU A 235 27.93 -8.94 -9.03
C GLU A 235 28.94 -8.70 -7.89
N GLY A 236 28.45 -8.65 -6.65
CA GLY A 236 29.31 -8.68 -5.48
C GLY A 236 28.92 -9.80 -4.52
N LYS A 237 29.91 -10.49 -3.95
CA LYS A 237 29.64 -11.49 -2.92
C LYS A 237 29.01 -10.89 -1.67
N LYS A 238 29.27 -9.61 -1.37
CA LYS A 238 28.56 -8.89 -0.30
C LYS A 238 27.40 -8.09 -0.88
N ASP A 239 27.67 -6.96 -1.51
CA ASP A 239 26.67 -6.07 -2.11
C ASP A 239 26.97 -5.88 -3.60
N GLY A 240 25.98 -5.74 -4.47
CA GLY A 240 26.24 -5.40 -5.88
C GLY A 240 26.88 -4.02 -5.98
N ILE A 241 26.19 -3.03 -5.41
CA ILE A 241 26.62 -1.65 -5.24
C ILE A 241 26.46 -1.25 -3.78
N GLN A 242 27.55 -0.80 -3.15
CA GLN A 242 27.54 -0.23 -1.80
C GLN A 242 27.76 1.29 -1.89
N ILE A 243 26.88 2.07 -1.27
CA ILE A 243 26.94 3.54 -1.22
C ILE A 243 27.09 3.96 0.24
N ASN A 244 28.23 4.55 0.59
CA ASN A 244 28.54 4.87 1.98
C ASN A 244 28.22 6.32 2.35
N THR A 245 28.36 6.63 3.64
CA THR A 245 28.20 7.96 4.21
C THR A 245 28.91 9.03 3.40
N ASN A 246 28.21 10.13 3.13
CA ASN A 246 28.71 11.28 2.36
C ASN A 246 29.07 10.97 0.89
N ALA A 247 28.64 9.82 0.35
CA ALA A 247 28.62 9.58 -1.09
C ALA A 247 27.28 10.03 -1.69
N ASN A 248 27.33 10.60 -2.89
CA ASN A 248 26.15 11.10 -3.59
C ASN A 248 26.10 10.50 -5.00
N VAL A 249 24.94 9.97 -5.38
CA VAL A 249 24.65 9.55 -6.76
C VAL A 249 23.41 10.29 -7.22
N LYS A 250 23.52 11.09 -8.28
CA LYS A 250 22.36 11.84 -8.78
C LYS A 250 21.40 10.90 -9.49
N THR A 251 21.86 10.16 -10.50
CA THR A 251 21.05 9.13 -11.15
C THR A 251 21.73 7.76 -11.12
N LEU A 252 20.99 6.73 -10.73
CA LEU A 252 21.39 5.33 -10.85
C LEU A 252 20.31 4.59 -11.65
N LYS A 253 20.64 4.19 -12.87
CA LYS A 253 19.75 3.44 -13.76
C LYS A 253 20.28 2.02 -13.99
N ASN A 254 19.45 1.03 -13.66
CA ASN A 254 19.71 -0.38 -13.95
C ASN A 254 18.75 -0.89 -15.02
N THR A 255 19.28 -1.32 -16.17
CA THR A 255 18.55 -2.06 -17.22
C THR A 255 19.08 -3.49 -17.39
N GLY A 256 20.30 -3.76 -16.90
CA GLY A 256 20.89 -5.09 -16.83
C GLY A 256 20.62 -5.78 -15.49
N THR A 257 21.64 -6.45 -14.96
CA THR A 257 21.56 -7.20 -13.70
C THR A 257 22.48 -6.60 -12.63
N ILE A 258 21.95 -6.40 -11.43
CA ILE A 258 22.74 -6.14 -10.23
C ILE A 258 22.44 -7.23 -9.21
N GLN A 259 23.49 -7.89 -8.73
CA GLN A 259 23.40 -9.01 -7.80
C GLN A 259 24.31 -8.79 -6.58
N GLY A 260 23.77 -9.07 -5.40
CA GLY A 260 24.52 -9.11 -4.15
C GLY A 260 23.97 -10.15 -3.19
N PHE A 261 24.82 -10.84 -2.44
CA PHE A 261 24.32 -11.78 -1.41
C PHE A 261 23.54 -11.05 -0.32
N SER A 262 24.09 -9.95 0.18
CA SER A 262 23.40 -9.07 1.14
C SER A 262 22.34 -8.25 0.42
N ALA A 263 22.73 -7.41 -0.54
CA ALA A 263 21.80 -6.68 -1.40
C ALA A 263 22.41 -6.27 -2.75
N PRO A 264 21.64 -6.23 -3.84
CA PRO A 264 21.99 -5.55 -5.08
C PRO A 264 22.45 -4.12 -4.84
N ILE A 265 21.70 -3.37 -4.04
CA ILE A 265 22.04 -2.01 -3.64
C ILE A 265 21.92 -1.90 -2.13
N ARG A 266 22.98 -1.44 -1.50
CA ARG A 266 23.02 -1.05 -0.09
C ARG A 266 23.41 0.42 0.03
N SER A 267 22.53 1.25 0.60
CA SER A 267 22.89 2.62 1.00
C SER A 267 23.08 2.71 2.50
N SER A 268 24.33 2.87 2.91
CA SER A 268 24.80 2.99 4.29
C SER A 268 25.18 4.45 4.60
N GLY A 269 24.20 5.35 4.66
CA GLY A 269 24.42 6.79 4.85
C GLY A 269 24.65 7.61 3.57
N GLY A 270 24.59 6.98 2.40
CA GLY A 270 24.72 7.65 1.11
C GLY A 270 23.39 8.19 0.58
N THR A 271 23.48 9.12 -0.37
CA THR A 271 22.31 9.71 -1.03
C THR A 271 22.21 9.27 -2.48
N ILE A 272 21.01 8.86 -2.90
CA ILE A 272 20.65 8.72 -4.31
C ILE A 272 19.50 9.68 -4.60
N GLU A 273 19.64 10.57 -5.59
CA GLU A 273 18.51 11.41 -5.98
C GLU A 273 17.46 10.59 -6.73
N THR A 274 17.84 9.89 -7.80
CA THR A 274 16.93 9.00 -8.54
C THR A 274 17.53 7.62 -8.76
N LEU A 275 16.85 6.59 -8.26
CA LEU A 275 17.15 5.19 -8.51
C LEU A 275 16.07 4.61 -9.45
N THR A 276 16.45 4.24 -10.67
CA THR A 276 15.54 3.59 -11.64
C THR A 276 15.97 2.15 -11.90
N ASN A 277 15.08 1.21 -11.65
CA ASN A 277 15.25 -0.19 -12.02
C ASN A 277 14.30 -0.57 -13.16
N GLU A 278 14.84 -0.85 -14.34
CA GLU A 278 14.16 -1.42 -15.51
C GLU A 278 14.65 -2.86 -15.79
N GLY A 279 15.76 -3.27 -15.19
CA GLY A 279 16.33 -4.62 -15.29
C GLY A 279 16.02 -5.50 -14.08
N THR A 280 17.01 -6.29 -13.66
CA THR A 280 16.90 -7.22 -12.52
C THR A 280 17.82 -6.81 -11.38
N MET A 281 17.27 -6.72 -10.17
CA MET A 281 18.01 -6.63 -8.91
C MET A 281 17.77 -7.92 -8.12
N LYS A 282 18.82 -8.73 -7.92
CA LYS A 282 18.73 -10.02 -7.24
C LYS A 282 19.53 -10.03 -5.94
N GLY A 283 18.82 -9.99 -4.81
CA GLY A 283 19.39 -10.20 -3.48
C GLY A 283 19.21 -11.62 -3.02
N GLU A 284 20.22 -12.20 -2.36
CA GLU A 284 19.95 -13.42 -1.60
C GLU A 284 19.24 -13.05 -0.30
N SER A 285 19.68 -12.00 0.41
CA SER A 285 19.10 -11.58 1.69
C SER A 285 18.09 -10.44 1.61
N ILE A 286 18.39 -9.38 0.84
CA ILE A 286 17.56 -8.17 0.73
C ILE A 286 17.63 -7.66 -0.73
N GLY A 287 16.54 -7.16 -1.31
CA GLY A 287 16.56 -6.61 -2.68
C GLY A 287 17.15 -5.19 -2.77
N ILE A 288 16.71 -4.27 -1.92
CA ILE A 288 17.33 -2.95 -1.70
C ILE A 288 17.43 -2.73 -0.19
N TYR A 289 18.65 -2.46 0.29
CA TYR A 289 18.89 -2.24 1.72
C TYR A 289 19.27 -0.78 2.01
N MET A 290 18.40 -0.09 2.72
CA MET A 290 18.62 1.26 3.21
C MET A 290 18.97 1.24 4.71
N SER A 291 20.11 1.84 5.07
CA SER A 291 20.59 1.99 6.45
C SER A 291 21.18 3.39 6.64
N GLY A 292 20.41 4.33 7.19
CA GLY A 292 20.81 5.74 7.35
C GLY A 292 20.98 6.53 6.04
N GLY A 293 20.80 5.90 4.88
CA GLY A 293 20.85 6.57 3.58
C GLY A 293 19.53 7.22 3.17
N LEU A 294 19.59 8.03 2.12
CA LEU A 294 18.45 8.71 1.50
C LEU A 294 18.32 8.29 0.03
N VAL A 295 17.11 7.90 -0.38
CA VAL A 295 16.72 7.89 -1.80
C VAL A 295 15.56 8.85 -1.99
N LYS A 296 15.70 9.87 -2.82
CA LYS A 296 14.59 10.82 -3.07
C LYS A 296 13.50 10.19 -3.93
N THR A 297 13.87 9.45 -4.98
CA THR A 297 12.89 8.73 -5.80
C THR A 297 13.42 7.38 -6.23
N LEU A 298 12.69 6.32 -5.91
CA LEU A 298 12.86 4.97 -6.43
C LEU A 298 11.76 4.69 -7.46
N ILE A 299 12.15 4.42 -8.71
CA ILE A 299 11.26 3.98 -9.78
C ILE A 299 11.59 2.52 -10.10
N ASN A 300 10.69 1.61 -9.76
CA ASN A 300 10.82 0.20 -10.14
C ASN A 300 9.86 -0.15 -11.26
N LYS A 301 10.39 -0.37 -12.46
CA LYS A 301 9.69 -0.93 -13.62
C LYS A 301 10.09 -2.38 -13.91
N GLY A 302 11.27 -2.78 -13.46
CA GLY A 302 11.82 -4.11 -13.61
C GLY A 302 11.48 -5.03 -12.44
N THR A 303 12.41 -5.93 -12.12
CA THR A 303 12.26 -6.88 -11.01
C THR A 303 13.24 -6.56 -9.88
N ILE A 304 12.72 -6.47 -8.66
CA ILE A 304 13.48 -6.55 -7.42
C ILE A 304 13.07 -7.86 -6.76
N ASN A 305 14.04 -8.77 -6.59
CA ASN A 305 13.78 -10.11 -6.06
C ASN A 305 14.74 -10.43 -4.91
N GLN A 306 14.20 -11.02 -3.84
CA GLN A 306 14.98 -11.61 -2.77
C GLN A 306 14.43 -13.00 -2.38
N ASN A 307 15.32 -13.96 -2.05
CA ASN A 307 14.94 -15.36 -1.81
C ASN A 307 15.12 -15.88 -0.35
N ASN A 308 15.63 -15.09 0.58
CA ASN A 308 15.75 -15.45 1.99
C ASN A 308 14.40 -15.36 2.72
N SER A 309 14.06 -16.40 3.48
CA SER A 309 12.83 -16.49 4.26
C SER A 309 12.96 -16.05 5.71
N ALA A 310 14.12 -15.53 6.12
CA ALA A 310 14.29 -15.01 7.47
C ALA A 310 13.37 -13.81 7.72
N THR A 311 12.87 -13.67 8.94
CA THR A 311 11.94 -12.61 9.36
C THR A 311 12.52 -11.19 9.29
N TRP A 312 13.83 -11.06 9.10
CA TRP A 312 14.49 -9.77 8.87
C TRP A 312 14.71 -9.46 7.38
N ALA A 313 14.47 -10.39 6.46
CA ALA A 313 14.67 -10.18 5.03
C ALA A 313 13.51 -9.39 4.40
N ALA A 314 13.80 -8.61 3.36
CA ALA A 314 12.76 -7.92 2.60
C ALA A 314 13.17 -7.58 1.15
N GLY A 315 12.19 -7.44 0.26
CA GLY A 315 12.43 -6.95 -1.11
C GLY A 315 13.00 -5.53 -1.08
N ILE A 316 12.42 -4.66 -0.25
CA ILE A 316 12.98 -3.35 0.11
C ILE A 316 12.98 -3.24 1.64
N LYS A 317 14.14 -2.91 2.22
CA LYS A 317 14.31 -2.80 3.67
C LYS A 317 14.81 -1.43 4.09
N LEU A 318 14.13 -0.80 5.05
CA LEU A 318 14.49 0.50 5.62
C LEU A 318 14.83 0.37 7.12
N GLN A 319 16.03 0.81 7.51
CA GLN A 319 16.56 0.75 8.88
C GLN A 319 17.47 1.94 9.21
N ASN A 320 17.83 2.08 10.49
CA ASN A 320 18.79 3.07 10.99
C ASN A 320 18.54 4.51 10.51
N ASN A 321 17.30 4.97 10.63
CA ASN A 321 16.78 6.27 10.17
C ASN A 321 16.92 6.52 8.66
N SER A 322 16.98 5.47 7.84
CA SER A 322 16.97 5.63 6.39
C SER A 322 15.63 6.16 5.87
N THR A 323 15.68 6.90 4.76
CA THR A 323 14.48 7.42 4.10
C THR A 323 14.47 7.05 2.61
N ILE A 324 13.31 6.62 2.10
CA ILE A 324 12.99 6.71 0.67
C ILE A 324 11.81 7.67 0.52
N GLU A 325 11.97 8.84 -0.09
CA GLU A 325 10.86 9.80 -0.11
C GLU A 325 9.71 9.33 -0.99
N ASN A 326 10.01 8.82 -2.18
CA ASN A 326 9.00 8.37 -3.14
C ASN A 326 9.37 7.02 -3.74
N ILE A 327 8.42 6.08 -3.73
CA ILE A 327 8.52 4.80 -4.43
C ILE A 327 7.41 4.75 -5.49
N ILE A 328 7.79 4.61 -6.76
CA ILE A 328 6.87 4.38 -7.87
C ILE A 328 7.14 2.98 -8.39
N ASN A 329 6.19 2.07 -8.19
CA ASN A 329 6.31 0.69 -8.60
C ASN A 329 5.32 0.38 -9.74
N THR A 330 5.86 0.15 -10.94
CA THR A 330 5.14 -0.43 -12.09
C THR A 330 5.68 -1.82 -12.45
N GLY A 331 6.75 -2.26 -11.79
CA GLY A 331 7.35 -3.58 -11.94
C GLY A 331 7.01 -4.52 -10.79
N SER A 332 7.87 -5.50 -10.56
CA SER A 332 7.69 -6.52 -9.53
C SER A 332 8.66 -6.34 -8.38
N ILE A 333 8.15 -6.28 -7.15
CA ILE A 333 8.90 -6.46 -5.91
C ILE A 333 8.46 -7.81 -5.32
N ARG A 334 9.37 -8.79 -5.29
CA ARG A 334 9.09 -10.15 -4.81
C ARG A 334 10.06 -10.54 -3.70
N SER A 335 9.51 -11.15 -2.66
CA SER A 335 10.24 -11.46 -1.44
C SER A 335 9.73 -12.75 -0.80
N ASN A 336 10.65 -13.64 -0.45
CA ASN A 336 10.37 -14.85 0.34
C ASN A 336 10.19 -14.53 1.85
N ALA A 337 10.12 -13.26 2.23
CA ALA A 337 9.84 -12.75 3.58
C ALA A 337 8.88 -11.55 3.47
N PHE A 338 9.29 -10.33 3.83
CA PHE A 338 8.47 -9.12 3.66
C PHE A 338 8.67 -8.47 2.28
N GLY A 339 7.61 -8.06 1.57
CA GLY A 339 7.79 -7.37 0.29
C GLY A 339 8.56 -6.04 0.49
N ILE A 340 8.00 -5.19 1.35
CA ILE A 340 8.62 -3.96 1.86
C ILE A 340 8.58 -4.01 3.39
N SER A 341 9.70 -3.70 4.05
CA SER A 341 9.82 -3.71 5.51
C SER A 341 10.44 -2.42 6.04
N VAL A 342 9.77 -1.80 7.02
CA VAL A 342 10.24 -0.60 7.71
C VAL A 342 10.51 -0.93 9.18
N THR A 343 11.78 -1.00 9.58
CA THR A 343 12.20 -1.37 10.95
C THR A 343 13.28 -0.41 11.46
N GLY A 344 12.94 0.87 11.61
CA GLY A 344 13.86 1.93 11.96
C GLY A 344 14.09 2.90 10.81
N GLY A 345 13.09 3.22 10.01
CA GLY A 345 13.19 4.10 8.84
C GLY A 345 11.83 4.67 8.48
N LYS A 346 11.74 5.33 7.33
CA LYS A 346 10.46 5.82 6.80
C LYS A 346 10.48 5.87 5.28
N PHE A 347 9.32 5.77 4.66
CA PHE A 347 9.16 6.33 3.33
C PHE A 347 8.06 7.40 3.32
N GLY A 348 8.07 8.25 2.29
CA GLY A 348 7.12 9.36 2.17
C GLY A 348 5.84 8.92 1.46
N THR A 349 5.97 8.53 0.20
CA THR A 349 4.85 8.05 -0.64
C THR A 349 5.22 6.75 -1.34
N LEU A 350 4.32 5.76 -1.32
CA LEU A 350 4.38 4.58 -2.16
C LEU A 350 3.20 4.60 -3.14
N THR A 351 3.51 4.58 -4.43
CA THR A 351 2.54 4.46 -5.52
C THR A 351 2.77 3.14 -6.25
N ILE A 352 1.73 2.32 -6.33
CA ILE A 352 1.72 1.09 -7.13
C ILE A 352 0.72 1.29 -8.26
N LYS A 353 1.21 1.27 -9.50
CA LYS A 353 0.37 1.53 -10.67
C LYS A 353 0.81 0.73 -11.89
N ASP A 354 0.02 0.79 -12.96
CA ASP A 354 0.37 0.22 -14.26
C ASP A 354 0.78 -1.27 -14.20
N GLY A 355 0.17 -2.06 -13.30
CA GLY A 355 0.51 -3.47 -13.10
C GLY A 355 1.63 -3.76 -12.12
N GLY A 356 2.07 -2.74 -11.36
CA GLY A 356 3.03 -2.89 -10.29
C GLY A 356 2.57 -3.91 -9.25
N MET A 357 3.48 -4.75 -8.78
CA MET A 357 3.19 -5.74 -7.76
C MET A 357 4.18 -5.69 -6.61
N VAL A 358 3.66 -5.82 -5.39
CA VAL A 358 4.44 -6.09 -4.18
C VAL A 358 3.98 -7.42 -3.59
N TYR A 359 4.90 -8.37 -3.50
CA TYR A 359 4.68 -9.69 -2.94
C TYR A 359 5.58 -9.92 -1.72
N GLY A 360 5.01 -10.42 -0.62
CA GLY A 360 5.75 -10.94 0.53
C GLY A 360 5.17 -12.27 1.00
N LYS A 361 6.03 -13.22 1.37
CA LYS A 361 5.61 -14.45 2.04
C LYS A 361 4.99 -14.19 3.42
N TYR A 362 5.50 -13.22 4.17
CA TYR A 362 4.86 -12.78 5.41
C TYR A 362 3.83 -11.69 5.06
N SER A 363 4.10 -10.46 5.47
CA SER A 363 3.33 -9.31 5.01
C SER A 363 3.93 -8.74 3.73
N ALA A 364 3.10 -8.36 2.76
CA ALA A 364 3.60 -7.69 1.56
C ALA A 364 4.24 -6.36 1.93
N ILE A 365 3.61 -5.63 2.84
CA ILE A 365 4.16 -4.44 3.48
C ILE A 365 4.07 -4.63 5.00
N GLY A 366 5.22 -4.57 5.67
CA GLY A 366 5.32 -4.64 7.14
C GLY A 366 5.96 -3.37 7.71
N VAL A 367 5.24 -2.69 8.59
CA VAL A 367 5.72 -1.50 9.30
C VAL A 367 5.91 -1.85 10.75
N GLY A 368 7.17 -1.95 11.16
CA GLY A 368 7.52 -2.32 12.52
C GLY A 368 7.13 -1.27 13.55
N GLN A 369 7.34 -1.63 14.81
CA GLN A 369 6.96 -0.80 15.96
C GLN A 369 7.49 0.64 15.86
N SER A 370 6.60 1.61 16.06
CA SER A 370 6.92 3.05 16.06
C SER A 370 7.54 3.57 14.75
N GLN A 371 7.27 2.90 13.61
CA GLN A 371 7.77 3.31 12.28
C GLN A 371 6.69 3.97 11.42
N THR A 372 7.10 4.58 10.31
CA THR A 372 6.18 5.32 9.42
C THR A 372 6.20 4.78 7.99
N LEU A 373 5.01 4.47 7.46
CA LEU A 373 4.77 4.14 6.05
C LEU A 373 4.64 5.40 5.19
N GLY A 374 4.01 6.48 5.68
CA GLY A 374 3.66 7.63 4.84
C GLY A 374 2.36 7.38 4.06
N ASP A 375 2.24 7.90 2.84
CA ASP A 375 1.06 7.72 1.98
C ASP A 375 1.16 6.48 1.09
N LEU A 376 0.05 5.77 0.89
CA LEU A 376 -0.06 4.65 -0.03
C LEU A 376 -1.18 4.85 -1.05
N TYR A 377 -0.81 4.82 -2.33
CA TYR A 377 -1.71 4.90 -3.47
C TYR A 377 -1.58 3.65 -4.35
N ILE A 378 -2.71 3.02 -4.67
CA ILE A 378 -2.77 1.85 -5.55
C ILE A 378 -3.76 2.15 -6.67
N ASP A 379 -3.29 2.10 -7.92
CA ASP A 379 -4.06 2.48 -9.09
C ASP A 379 -3.96 1.40 -10.19
N GLY A 380 -5.10 0.92 -10.68
CA GLY A 380 -5.18 0.01 -11.82
C GLY A 380 -5.41 -1.46 -11.45
N SER A 381 -6.20 -2.15 -12.27
CA SER A 381 -6.70 -3.52 -12.04
C SER A 381 -5.63 -4.60 -11.96
N SER A 382 -4.45 -4.35 -12.52
CA SER A 382 -3.28 -5.22 -12.45
C SER A 382 -2.35 -4.89 -11.29
N SER A 383 -2.58 -3.78 -10.57
CA SER A 383 -1.73 -3.32 -9.47
C SER A 383 -2.10 -4.00 -8.15
N LYS A 384 -1.13 -4.69 -7.53
CA LYS A 384 -1.41 -5.64 -6.45
C LYS A 384 -0.41 -5.57 -5.30
N ILE A 385 -0.95 -5.56 -4.08
CA ILE A 385 -0.24 -5.88 -2.86
C ILE A 385 -0.73 -7.25 -2.39
N TYR A 386 0.17 -8.22 -2.29
CA TYR A 386 -0.17 -9.58 -1.87
C TYR A 386 0.80 -10.11 -0.81
N GLY A 387 0.26 -10.44 0.36
CA GLY A 387 0.99 -11.13 1.41
C GLY A 387 0.41 -12.52 1.66
N GLU A 388 1.24 -13.51 2.01
CA GLU A 388 0.67 -14.79 2.46
C GLU A 388 0.15 -14.75 3.91
N GLU A 389 0.50 -13.73 4.69
CA GLU A 389 -0.14 -13.46 5.98
C GLU A 389 -1.03 -12.22 5.89
N ASN A 390 -0.43 -11.04 5.71
CA ASN A 390 -1.16 -9.78 5.62
C ASN A 390 -0.82 -9.04 4.33
N GLY A 391 -1.78 -8.39 3.69
CA GLY A 391 -1.47 -7.45 2.63
C GLY A 391 -0.61 -6.31 3.19
N ILE A 392 -1.13 -5.64 4.21
CA ILE A 392 -0.43 -4.60 4.97
C ILE A 392 -0.53 -4.89 6.46
N ALA A 393 0.60 -4.86 7.16
CA ALA A 393 0.67 -4.97 8.62
C ALA A 393 1.33 -3.73 9.23
N LEU A 394 0.61 -3.08 10.13
CA LEU A 394 1.03 -1.93 10.92
C LEU A 394 1.16 -2.38 12.38
N ASP A 395 2.39 -2.59 12.83
CA ASP A 395 2.67 -3.04 14.20
C ASP A 395 2.52 -1.90 15.22
N ALA A 396 2.67 -2.21 16.51
CA ALA A 396 2.41 -1.30 17.62
C ALA A 396 2.97 0.12 17.42
N ASN A 397 2.12 1.13 17.59
CA ASN A 397 2.46 2.56 17.47
C ASN A 397 3.05 2.99 16.10
N SER A 398 2.99 2.14 15.07
CA SER A 398 3.36 2.54 13.72
C SER A 398 2.36 3.54 13.14
N ARG A 399 2.76 4.26 12.09
CA ARG A 399 1.95 5.31 11.48
C ARG A 399 1.89 5.19 9.97
N THR A 400 0.72 5.43 9.42
CA THR A 400 0.51 5.68 8.00
C THR A 400 -0.40 6.89 7.86
N GLN A 401 -0.27 7.65 6.78
CA GLN A 401 -1.05 8.87 6.61
C GLN A 401 -2.33 8.60 5.82
N LYS A 402 -2.23 7.95 4.66
CA LYS A 402 -3.38 7.65 3.80
C LYS A 402 -3.23 6.29 3.14
N ILE A 403 -4.33 5.58 2.97
CA ILE A 403 -4.42 4.40 2.11
C ILE A 403 -5.54 4.62 1.10
N GLU A 404 -5.20 4.67 -0.17
CA GLU A 404 -6.15 4.91 -1.26
C GLU A 404 -6.01 3.88 -2.38
N LEU A 405 -7.12 3.25 -2.73
CA LEU A 405 -7.24 2.29 -3.84
C LEU A 405 -8.18 2.84 -4.90
N LYS A 406 -7.75 2.78 -6.16
CA LYS A 406 -8.50 3.25 -7.34
C LYS A 406 -8.39 2.28 -8.51
N ASN A 407 -9.38 2.35 -9.40
CA ASN A 407 -9.36 1.74 -10.74
C ASN A 407 -9.00 0.25 -10.75
N GLY A 408 -9.43 -0.53 -9.74
CA GLY A 408 -9.17 -1.96 -9.69
C GLY A 408 -7.99 -2.39 -8.81
N GLY A 409 -7.35 -1.48 -8.08
CA GLY A 409 -6.22 -1.80 -7.21
C GLY A 409 -6.57 -2.85 -6.13
N ILE A 410 -5.66 -3.78 -5.84
CA ILE A 410 -5.92 -4.88 -4.90
C ILE A 410 -4.92 -4.90 -3.74
N ILE A 411 -5.43 -5.04 -2.52
CA ILE A 411 -4.67 -5.48 -1.34
C ILE A 411 -5.22 -6.83 -0.89
N LYS A 412 -4.34 -7.80 -0.71
CA LYS A 412 -4.75 -9.15 -0.30
C LYS A 412 -3.78 -9.75 0.71
N GLY A 413 -4.32 -10.33 1.77
CA GLY A 413 -3.60 -11.21 2.69
C GLY A 413 -4.40 -12.48 2.97
N LYS A 414 -3.73 -13.62 3.17
CA LYS A 414 -4.44 -14.88 3.50
C LYS A 414 -4.98 -14.89 4.94
N ILE A 415 -4.51 -13.99 5.81
CA ILE A 415 -5.07 -13.76 7.14
C ILE A 415 -5.83 -12.44 7.09
N HIS A 416 -5.13 -11.31 6.96
CA HIS A 416 -5.74 -9.98 6.92
C HIS A 416 -5.41 -9.22 5.64
N GLY A 417 -6.38 -8.50 5.06
CA GLY A 417 -6.05 -7.56 3.98
C GLY A 417 -5.17 -6.44 4.50
N ILE A 418 -5.69 -5.70 5.49
CA ILE A 418 -5.01 -4.64 6.22
C ILE A 418 -5.13 -4.91 7.72
N ARG A 419 -4.03 -4.80 8.48
CA ARG A 419 -3.99 -4.99 9.93
C ARG A 419 -3.33 -3.80 10.64
N LEU A 420 -4.01 -3.25 11.64
CA LEU A 420 -3.49 -2.26 12.60
C LEU A 420 -3.48 -2.87 13.99
N ASP A 421 -2.34 -2.88 14.68
CA ASP A 421 -2.19 -3.41 16.03
C ASP A 421 -1.76 -2.32 17.05
N ASN A 422 -2.32 -2.38 18.26
CA ASN A 422 -1.78 -1.78 19.49
C ASN A 422 -1.23 -0.34 19.33
N GLY A 423 -2.12 0.61 19.08
CA GLY A 423 -1.79 2.02 18.93
C GLY A 423 -1.25 2.41 17.55
N ALA A 424 -1.12 1.47 16.60
CA ALA A 424 -0.88 1.80 15.19
C ALA A 424 -1.94 2.81 14.71
N SER A 425 -1.52 3.86 14.00
CA SER A 425 -2.41 4.94 13.55
C SER A 425 -2.41 5.09 12.03
N LEU A 426 -3.60 5.15 11.45
CA LEU A 426 -3.86 5.75 10.14
C LEU A 426 -4.41 7.16 10.39
N SER A 427 -3.56 8.18 10.19
CA SER A 427 -3.90 9.56 10.59
C SER A 427 -4.85 10.27 9.62
N GLY A 428 -5.05 9.73 8.42
CA GLY A 428 -5.96 10.24 7.40
C GLY A 428 -7.04 9.22 7.04
N GLU A 429 -7.59 9.35 5.84
CA GLU A 429 -8.70 8.52 5.38
C GLU A 429 -8.24 7.18 4.78
N MET A 430 -9.09 6.16 4.94
CA MET A 430 -9.02 4.93 4.15
C MET A 430 -10.08 5.02 3.05
N ILE A 431 -9.65 5.16 1.79
CA ILE A 431 -10.55 5.34 0.66
C ILE A 431 -10.36 4.21 -0.33
N LEU A 432 -11.41 3.40 -0.52
CA LEU A 432 -11.47 2.35 -1.54
C LEU A 432 -12.50 2.79 -2.57
N SER A 433 -12.07 2.99 -3.81
CA SER A 433 -12.95 3.48 -4.88
C SER A 433 -12.63 2.81 -6.22
N GLY A 434 -13.62 2.79 -7.11
CA GLY A 434 -13.48 2.29 -8.46
C GLY A 434 -13.76 0.80 -8.58
N GLU A 435 -14.40 0.45 -9.68
CA GLU A 435 -14.81 -0.92 -9.96
C GLU A 435 -13.63 -1.88 -9.93
N GLY A 436 -13.81 -3.00 -9.22
CA GLY A 436 -12.79 -4.03 -9.06
C GLY A 436 -11.70 -3.72 -8.03
N SER A 437 -11.70 -2.53 -7.40
CA SER A 437 -10.79 -2.24 -6.29
C SER A 437 -11.16 -3.08 -5.08
N ARG A 438 -10.19 -3.79 -4.49
CA ARG A 438 -10.48 -4.83 -3.48
C ARG A 438 -9.50 -4.83 -2.31
N VAL A 439 -10.05 -5.00 -1.11
CA VAL A 439 -9.29 -5.43 0.08
C VAL A 439 -9.78 -6.80 0.51
N GLU A 440 -8.90 -7.79 0.48
CA GLU A 440 -9.21 -9.19 0.72
C GLU A 440 -8.44 -9.73 1.94
N GLY A 441 -9.18 -10.12 2.97
CA GLY A 441 -8.70 -10.97 4.07
C GLY A 441 -9.03 -12.44 3.82
N GLY A 442 -8.40 -13.33 4.58
CA GLY A 442 -8.73 -14.76 4.56
C GLY A 442 -9.30 -15.18 5.91
N SER A 443 -8.50 -15.89 6.72
CA SER A 443 -8.94 -16.39 8.04
C SER A 443 -9.14 -15.30 9.08
N GLY A 444 -8.64 -14.10 8.83
CA GLY A 444 -8.92 -12.88 9.60
C GLY A 444 -9.80 -11.92 8.81
N ALA A 445 -9.81 -10.63 9.14
CA ALA A 445 -10.66 -9.64 8.48
C ALA A 445 -10.07 -9.03 7.19
N GLY A 446 -10.94 -8.46 6.34
CA GLY A 446 -10.52 -7.62 5.22
C GLY A 446 -9.72 -6.43 5.73
N ILE A 447 -10.33 -5.67 6.64
CA ILE A 447 -9.70 -4.59 7.41
C ILE A 447 -9.82 -4.93 8.89
N LEU A 448 -8.69 -5.14 9.57
CA LEU A 448 -8.61 -5.33 11.02
C LEU A 448 -7.99 -4.10 11.69
N ASN A 449 -8.73 -3.48 12.59
CA ASN A 449 -8.22 -2.55 13.59
C ASN A 449 -8.27 -3.21 14.97
N ARG A 450 -7.12 -3.66 15.49
CA ARG A 450 -6.99 -4.30 16.80
C ARG A 450 -6.26 -3.37 17.75
N SER A 451 -7.02 -2.61 18.54
CA SER A 451 -6.46 -1.59 19.45
C SER A 451 -5.63 -0.51 18.75
N GLY A 452 -5.76 -0.33 17.43
CA GLY A 452 -5.18 0.77 16.68
C GLY A 452 -6.14 1.95 16.56
N LYS A 453 -5.75 2.94 15.76
CA LYS A 453 -6.47 4.20 15.52
C LYS A 453 -6.61 4.43 14.02
N ILE A 454 -7.84 4.62 13.56
CA ILE A 454 -8.14 5.19 12.25
C ILE A 454 -8.70 6.57 12.55
N GLU A 455 -7.86 7.60 12.42
CA GLU A 455 -8.21 8.97 12.80
C GLU A 455 -9.18 9.61 11.80
N GLY A 456 -9.20 9.14 10.55
CA GLY A 456 -10.20 9.48 9.55
C GLY A 456 -11.41 8.55 9.55
N SER A 457 -12.13 8.54 8.43
CA SER A 457 -13.22 7.60 8.11
C SER A 457 -12.73 6.43 7.26
N ILE A 458 -13.53 5.36 7.23
CA ILE A 458 -13.41 4.30 6.23
C ILE A 458 -14.49 4.53 5.18
N THR A 459 -14.09 4.80 3.94
CA THR A 459 -15.00 5.01 2.82
C THR A 459 -14.77 3.95 1.75
N ILE A 460 -15.80 3.18 1.44
CA ILE A 460 -15.81 2.19 0.36
C ILE A 460 -16.87 2.63 -0.64
N LYS A 461 -16.47 2.86 -1.90
CA LYS A 461 -17.38 3.42 -2.90
C LYS A 461 -17.10 3.01 -4.33
N ASP A 462 -17.96 3.47 -5.24
CA ASP A 462 -17.76 3.41 -6.69
C ASP A 462 -17.42 2.00 -7.23
N GLY A 463 -18.06 0.96 -6.71
CA GLY A 463 -17.86 -0.43 -7.14
C GLY A 463 -16.72 -1.19 -6.43
N ALA A 464 -16.14 -0.62 -5.36
CA ALA A 464 -15.11 -1.28 -4.57
C ALA A 464 -15.69 -2.39 -3.66
N THR A 465 -14.86 -3.37 -3.30
CA THR A 465 -15.25 -4.47 -2.40
C THR A 465 -14.26 -4.69 -1.26
N VAL A 466 -14.78 -4.91 -0.04
CA VAL A 466 -14.00 -5.46 1.08
C VAL A 466 -14.58 -6.82 1.45
N THR A 467 -13.73 -7.82 1.60
CA THR A 467 -14.17 -9.20 1.83
C THR A 467 -13.20 -9.96 2.72
N ALA A 468 -13.72 -10.96 3.44
CA ALA A 468 -12.89 -11.97 4.06
C ALA A 468 -13.61 -13.31 4.18
N THR A 469 -12.85 -14.41 4.06
CA THR A 469 -13.41 -15.77 4.24
C THR A 469 -13.87 -16.06 5.67
N SER A 470 -13.41 -15.26 6.65
CA SER A 470 -13.86 -15.30 8.04
C SER A 470 -15.22 -14.62 8.29
N ASN A 471 -15.82 -14.05 7.26
CA ASN A 471 -17.04 -13.23 7.36
C ASN A 471 -16.87 -11.91 8.13
N HIS A 472 -15.63 -11.43 8.32
CA HIS A 472 -15.36 -10.10 8.87
C HIS A 472 -14.79 -9.17 7.80
N ALA A 473 -15.63 -8.41 7.11
CA ALA A 473 -15.15 -7.43 6.14
C ALA A 473 -14.36 -6.32 6.86
N ILE A 474 -14.95 -5.75 7.90
CA ILE A 474 -14.32 -4.75 8.77
C ILE A 474 -14.44 -5.21 10.22
N ALA A 475 -13.31 -5.34 10.91
CA ALA A 475 -13.26 -5.69 12.33
C ALA A 475 -12.53 -4.63 13.13
N ASN A 476 -13.25 -3.88 13.95
CA ASN A 476 -12.73 -2.99 14.97
C ASN A 476 -12.83 -3.69 16.33
N SER A 477 -11.70 -3.91 17.00
CA SER A 477 -11.62 -4.80 18.16
C SER A 477 -10.64 -4.31 19.23
N GLY A 478 -10.78 -4.86 20.44
CA GLY A 478 -9.94 -4.47 21.58
C GLY A 478 -10.25 -3.05 22.01
N SER A 479 -9.27 -2.16 22.04
CA SER A 479 -9.48 -0.72 22.22
C SER A 479 -9.37 0.05 20.90
N GLY A 480 -9.74 -0.60 19.79
CA GLY A 480 -9.64 -0.03 18.46
C GLY A 480 -10.57 1.17 18.31
N SER A 481 -10.06 2.26 17.75
CA SER A 481 -10.84 3.48 17.54
C SER A 481 -10.87 3.86 16.07
N ILE A 482 -12.06 4.06 15.53
CA ILE A 482 -12.31 4.73 14.26
C ILE A 482 -12.94 6.07 14.64
N THR A 483 -12.19 7.17 14.52
CA THR A 483 -12.68 8.49 14.94
C THR A 483 -13.80 8.98 14.04
N GLY A 484 -13.69 8.71 12.72
CA GLY A 484 -14.74 8.98 11.76
C GLY A 484 -15.84 7.92 11.75
N GLY A 485 -16.63 7.93 10.67
CA GLY A 485 -17.65 6.94 10.39
C GLY A 485 -17.20 5.87 9.41
N ILE A 486 -18.12 4.97 9.10
CA ILE A 486 -17.97 4.00 8.01
C ILE A 486 -19.03 4.34 6.95
N THR A 487 -18.59 4.61 5.73
CA THR A 487 -19.49 4.87 4.60
C THR A 487 -19.26 3.82 3.52
N VAL A 488 -20.34 3.13 3.13
CA VAL A 488 -20.39 2.21 1.99
C VAL A 488 -21.38 2.79 0.98
N SER A 489 -20.90 3.28 -0.17
CA SER A 489 -21.73 4.03 -1.12
C SER A 489 -21.58 3.55 -2.56
N GLY A 490 -22.67 3.54 -3.31
CA GLY A 490 -22.66 3.39 -4.76
C GLY A 490 -22.94 1.97 -5.24
N LYS A 491 -23.48 1.89 -6.45
CA LYS A 491 -23.86 0.63 -7.09
C LYS A 491 -22.65 -0.30 -7.25
N ASN A 492 -22.87 -1.60 -7.03
CA ASN A 492 -21.85 -2.65 -7.06
C ASN A 492 -20.76 -2.51 -5.98
N THR A 493 -20.82 -1.48 -5.12
CA THR A 493 -19.98 -1.41 -3.92
C THR A 493 -20.50 -2.40 -2.90
N LYS A 494 -19.62 -3.22 -2.33
CA LYS A 494 -20.04 -4.19 -1.32
C LYS A 494 -19.04 -4.48 -0.22
N LEU A 495 -19.58 -4.81 0.95
CA LEU A 495 -18.86 -5.57 1.97
C LEU A 495 -19.37 -7.01 1.92
N GLU A 496 -18.46 -7.96 1.77
CA GLU A 496 -18.77 -9.38 1.90
C GLU A 496 -18.34 -9.81 3.32
N GLY A 497 -19.32 -9.80 4.22
CA GLY A 497 -19.14 -10.04 5.65
C GLY A 497 -19.43 -8.83 6.53
N ASN A 498 -19.30 -9.06 7.83
CA ASN A 498 -19.77 -8.16 8.88
C ASN A 498 -18.92 -6.90 9.03
N ILE A 499 -19.58 -5.84 9.49
CA ILE A 499 -18.96 -4.74 10.22
C ILE A 499 -19.00 -5.11 11.70
N SER A 500 -17.85 -5.40 12.30
CA SER A 500 -17.75 -5.86 13.69
C SER A 500 -17.08 -4.80 14.56
N ASN A 501 -17.77 -4.31 15.59
CA ASN A 501 -17.24 -3.41 16.61
C ASN A 501 -17.31 -4.11 17.98
N ILE A 502 -16.18 -4.64 18.46
CA ILE A 502 -16.17 -5.64 19.54
C ILE A 502 -15.19 -5.25 20.66
N GLY A 503 -15.55 -5.51 21.91
CA GLY A 503 -14.68 -5.28 23.06
C GLY A 503 -14.86 -3.86 23.58
N ASN A 504 -13.79 -3.07 23.73
CA ASN A 504 -13.86 -1.66 24.11
C ASN A 504 -13.68 -0.75 22.88
N ALA A 505 -14.06 -1.23 21.70
CA ALA A 505 -13.81 -0.57 20.43
C ALA A 505 -14.84 0.54 20.18
N SER A 506 -14.44 1.59 19.47
CA SER A 506 -15.30 2.75 19.18
C SER A 506 -15.34 3.12 17.70
N ILE A 507 -16.53 3.51 17.24
CA ILE A 507 -16.77 4.22 15.97
C ILE A 507 -17.36 5.58 16.34
N GLY A 508 -16.65 6.66 16.01
CA GLY A 508 -16.92 8.01 16.49
C GLY A 508 -18.00 8.76 15.72
N SER A 509 -18.52 8.20 14.62
CA SER A 509 -19.56 8.82 13.80
C SER A 509 -20.53 7.79 13.25
N ASP A 510 -21.34 8.19 12.26
CA ASP A 510 -22.37 7.39 11.65
C ASP A 510 -21.79 6.19 10.87
N ILE A 511 -22.61 5.15 10.74
CA ILE A 511 -22.43 4.09 9.75
C ILE A 511 -23.49 4.30 8.67
N LYS A 512 -23.06 4.54 7.43
CA LYS A 512 -23.93 4.87 6.30
C LYS A 512 -23.75 3.85 5.18
N ILE A 513 -24.87 3.32 4.70
CA ILE A 513 -24.91 2.37 3.58
C ILE A 513 -25.88 2.96 2.57
N GLU A 514 -25.36 3.52 1.48
CA GLU A 514 -26.10 4.46 0.62
C GLU A 514 -25.87 4.21 -0.87
N ASP A 515 -26.70 4.80 -1.71
CA ASP A 515 -26.58 4.79 -3.18
C ASP A 515 -26.47 3.41 -3.85
N GLY A 516 -27.17 2.40 -3.31
CA GLY A 516 -27.27 1.05 -3.89
C GLY A 516 -26.13 0.11 -3.50
N ALA A 517 -25.39 0.45 -2.44
CA ALA A 517 -24.37 -0.39 -1.85
C ALA A 517 -24.97 -1.58 -1.08
N LYS A 518 -24.16 -2.65 -0.90
CA LYS A 518 -24.58 -3.84 -0.17
C LYS A 518 -23.59 -4.23 0.92
N VAL A 519 -24.08 -4.50 2.11
CA VAL A 519 -23.35 -5.23 3.15
C VAL A 519 -23.96 -6.61 3.23
N GLU A 520 -23.31 -7.58 2.59
CA GLU A 520 -23.67 -9.01 2.61
C GLU A 520 -23.16 -9.61 3.92
N GLY A 521 -23.78 -9.18 5.02
CA GLY A 521 -23.43 -9.43 6.40
C GLY A 521 -24.19 -8.46 7.31
N GLY A 522 -23.87 -8.49 8.61
CA GLY A 522 -24.49 -7.63 9.60
C GLY A 522 -23.54 -6.59 10.22
N LEU A 523 -24.13 -5.65 10.94
CA LEU A 523 -23.45 -4.82 11.92
C LEU A 523 -23.50 -5.54 13.27
N VAL A 524 -22.35 -5.86 13.85
CA VAL A 524 -22.24 -6.50 15.16
C VAL A 524 -21.53 -5.56 16.12
N ASN A 525 -22.26 -5.01 17.09
CA ASN A 525 -21.73 -4.20 18.18
C ASN A 525 -21.81 -4.98 19.50
N GLN A 526 -20.67 -5.44 20.01
CA GLN A 526 -20.60 -6.41 21.11
C GLN A 526 -19.59 -5.98 22.19
N GLY A 527 -19.82 -6.41 23.43
CA GLY A 527 -18.95 -6.08 24.56
C GLY A 527 -19.24 -4.67 25.03
N ASN A 528 -18.24 -3.85 25.31
CA ASN A 528 -18.41 -2.41 25.57
C ASN A 528 -18.26 -1.58 24.26
N GLY A 529 -18.57 -2.17 23.10
CA GLY A 529 -18.44 -1.52 21.81
C GLY A 529 -19.34 -0.29 21.72
N SER A 530 -18.80 0.85 21.26
CA SER A 530 -19.57 2.08 21.12
C SER A 530 -19.61 2.60 19.68
N ILE A 531 -20.79 3.01 19.25
CA ILE A 531 -21.04 3.73 18.00
C ILE A 531 -21.68 5.06 18.40
N SER A 532 -20.95 6.16 18.22
CA SER A 532 -21.40 7.49 18.66
C SER A 532 -22.43 8.11 17.72
N GLY A 533 -22.48 7.64 16.47
CA GLY A 533 -23.44 8.09 15.47
C GLY A 533 -24.66 7.18 15.31
N SER A 534 -25.40 7.46 14.25
CA SER A 534 -26.55 6.67 13.79
C SER A 534 -26.15 5.58 12.81
N VAL A 535 -27.05 4.62 12.58
CA VAL A 535 -26.92 3.64 11.50
C VAL A 535 -28.00 3.93 10.45
N GLN A 536 -27.59 4.26 9.23
CA GLN A 536 -28.49 4.64 8.15
C GLN A 536 -28.31 3.74 6.92
N VAL A 537 -29.43 3.23 6.39
CA VAL A 537 -29.49 2.44 5.15
C VAL A 537 -30.38 3.17 4.15
N SER A 538 -29.81 3.68 3.06
CA SER A 538 -30.49 4.60 2.14
C SER A 538 -30.19 4.34 0.65
N GLY A 539 -30.94 4.98 -0.25
CA GLY A 539 -30.64 4.98 -1.69
C GLY A 539 -30.70 3.60 -2.36
N GLY A 540 -31.58 2.70 -1.92
CA GLY A 540 -31.69 1.35 -2.48
C GLY A 540 -30.62 0.37 -1.97
N SER A 541 -29.95 0.72 -0.88
CA SER A 541 -28.91 -0.11 -0.26
C SER A 541 -29.46 -1.19 0.67
N SER A 542 -28.61 -2.15 1.02
CA SER A 542 -28.98 -3.22 1.95
C SER A 542 -27.88 -3.58 2.95
N ILE A 543 -28.31 -4.01 4.13
CA ILE A 543 -27.52 -4.73 5.13
C ILE A 543 -28.38 -5.84 5.72
N ASP A 544 -27.81 -6.99 6.05
CA ASP A 544 -28.62 -8.14 6.49
C ASP A 544 -29.21 -7.88 7.88
N SER A 545 -28.40 -7.51 8.86
CA SER A 545 -28.87 -7.33 10.24
C SER A 545 -28.05 -6.33 11.06
N ILE A 546 -28.64 -5.89 12.17
CA ILE A 546 -27.94 -5.15 13.22
C ILE A 546 -28.08 -5.93 14.54
N THR A 547 -26.96 -6.27 15.16
CA THR A 547 -26.90 -6.91 16.48
C THR A 547 -26.17 -6.01 17.46
N ASN A 548 -26.82 -5.63 18.55
CA ASN A 548 -26.24 -4.85 19.65
C ASN A 548 -26.38 -5.63 20.96
N GLU A 549 -25.27 -6.08 21.53
CA GLU A 549 -25.26 -7.02 22.65
C GLU A 549 -24.13 -6.77 23.66
N GLY A 550 -24.18 -7.43 24.81
CA GLY A 550 -23.27 -7.17 25.93
C GLY A 550 -23.57 -5.80 26.53
N ASN A 551 -22.57 -4.93 26.63
CA ASN A 551 -22.74 -3.51 26.99
C ASN A 551 -22.64 -2.60 25.75
N GLY A 552 -23.00 -3.10 24.56
CA GLY A 552 -22.90 -2.34 23.32
C GLY A 552 -23.75 -1.07 23.37
N ALA A 553 -23.23 0.04 22.86
CA ALA A 553 -23.94 1.31 22.80
C ALA A 553 -24.00 1.84 21.36
N ILE A 554 -25.20 2.15 20.88
CA ILE A 554 -25.45 2.93 19.66
C ILE A 554 -26.12 4.23 20.11
N SER A 555 -25.39 5.34 20.08
CA SER A 555 -25.89 6.63 20.58
C SER A 555 -26.88 7.30 19.64
N GLY A 556 -26.86 6.95 18.35
CA GLY A 556 -27.77 7.47 17.35
C GLY A 556 -29.03 6.62 17.15
N SER A 557 -29.78 6.98 16.11
CA SER A 557 -30.97 6.25 15.67
C SER A 557 -30.59 5.18 14.64
N ILE A 558 -31.50 4.24 14.40
CA ILE A 558 -31.41 3.30 13.28
C ILE A 558 -32.50 3.68 12.27
N THR A 559 -32.11 4.00 11.05
CA THR A 559 -33.02 4.45 9.99
C THR A 559 -32.84 3.64 8.72
N VAL A 560 -33.93 3.08 8.22
CA VAL A 560 -34.00 2.41 6.92
C VAL A 560 -34.86 3.27 6.01
N ASP A 561 -34.27 3.90 4.99
CA ASP A 561 -34.98 4.77 4.06
C ASP A 561 -35.78 3.97 3.02
N LYS A 562 -36.60 4.68 2.24
CA LYS A 562 -37.35 4.09 1.12
C LYS A 562 -36.42 3.32 0.17
N ASP A 563 -36.95 2.24 -0.38
CA ASP A 563 -36.26 1.33 -1.31
C ASP A 563 -35.05 0.58 -0.73
N SER A 564 -34.65 0.85 0.51
CA SER A 564 -33.55 0.17 1.21
C SER A 564 -34.03 -1.05 1.98
N LYS A 565 -33.09 -1.90 2.42
CA LYS A 565 -33.38 -3.15 3.13
C LYS A 565 -32.51 -3.34 4.38
N LEU A 566 -33.16 -3.70 5.48
CA LEU A 566 -32.57 -4.26 6.70
C LEU A 566 -33.51 -5.36 7.18
N ASP A 567 -33.02 -6.59 7.35
CA ASP A 567 -33.91 -7.71 7.69
C ASP A 567 -34.26 -7.73 9.19
N SER A 568 -33.28 -7.49 10.06
CA SER A 568 -33.53 -7.55 11.49
C SER A 568 -32.63 -6.66 12.36
N ILE A 569 -33.17 -6.31 13.53
CA ILE A 569 -32.48 -5.66 14.63
C ILE A 569 -32.63 -6.52 15.88
N THR A 570 -31.51 -6.97 16.43
CA THR A 570 -31.45 -7.69 17.71
C THR A 570 -30.69 -6.83 18.71
N ASN A 571 -31.39 -6.34 19.73
CA ASN A 571 -30.81 -5.56 20.82
C ASN A 571 -30.93 -6.35 22.12
N THR A 572 -29.83 -6.88 22.62
CA THR A 572 -29.72 -7.55 23.93
C THR A 572 -28.71 -6.82 24.83
N SER A 573 -28.35 -5.60 24.47
CA SER A 573 -27.39 -4.81 25.22
C SER A 573 -27.95 -4.42 26.58
N THR A 574 -27.21 -4.74 27.64
CA THR A 574 -27.48 -4.35 29.02
C THR A 574 -26.85 -3.00 29.38
N SER A 575 -26.29 -2.27 28.40
CA SER A 575 -25.81 -0.91 28.67
C SER A 575 -27.00 0.03 28.91
N SER A 576 -26.79 1.06 29.75
CA SER A 576 -27.80 2.09 29.98
C SER A 576 -28.14 2.90 28.72
N THR A 577 -27.28 2.84 27.70
CA THR A 577 -27.51 3.47 26.40
C THR A 577 -28.30 2.56 25.47
N GLY A 578 -27.97 1.26 25.40
CA GLY A 578 -28.51 0.32 24.42
C GLY A 578 -28.43 0.90 23.01
N ILE A 579 -29.60 1.14 22.41
CA ILE A 579 -29.79 2.02 21.27
C ILE A 579 -30.44 3.30 21.82
N SER A 580 -29.73 4.42 21.87
CA SER A 580 -30.26 5.65 22.48
C SER A 580 -31.31 6.35 21.62
N GLY A 581 -31.24 6.19 20.29
CA GLY A 581 -32.16 6.82 19.36
C GLY A 581 -33.44 6.01 19.11
N SER A 582 -34.21 6.46 18.10
CA SER A 582 -35.38 5.74 17.60
C SER A 582 -34.99 4.67 16.59
N ILE A 583 -35.92 3.76 16.31
CA ILE A 583 -35.85 2.87 15.15
C ILE A 583 -36.92 3.31 14.16
N THR A 584 -36.53 3.63 12.94
CA THR A 584 -37.45 4.10 11.89
C THR A 584 -37.32 3.24 10.63
N ASN A 585 -38.42 2.58 10.24
CA ASN A 585 -38.54 1.90 8.97
C ASN A 585 -39.39 2.73 8.00
N ASN A 586 -38.73 3.39 7.04
CA ASN A 586 -39.39 4.04 5.91
C ASN A 586 -39.48 3.14 4.68
N SER A 587 -38.93 1.93 4.75
CA SER A 587 -38.86 1.01 3.62
C SER A 587 -40.10 0.12 3.51
N ASP A 588 -40.36 -0.35 2.29
CA ASP A 588 -41.39 -1.36 2.01
C ASP A 588 -40.84 -2.79 2.16
N ASN A 589 -39.81 -2.98 2.99
CA ASN A 589 -39.29 -4.29 3.37
C ASN A 589 -39.74 -4.65 4.79
N LYS A 590 -39.97 -5.95 5.00
CA LYS A 590 -40.26 -6.48 6.33
C LYS A 590 -39.04 -6.23 7.23
N LEU A 591 -39.28 -5.71 8.42
CA LEU A 591 -38.25 -5.54 9.44
C LEU A 591 -38.67 -6.29 10.71
N GLU A 592 -37.76 -7.07 11.28
CA GLU A 592 -37.96 -7.73 12.57
C GLU A 592 -37.13 -7.06 13.67
N ILE A 593 -37.76 -6.65 14.77
CA ILE A 593 -37.11 -6.01 15.90
C ILE A 593 -37.29 -6.90 17.14
N SER A 594 -36.17 -7.29 17.75
CA SER A 594 -36.13 -7.99 19.02
C SER A 594 -35.34 -7.15 20.04
N ASN A 595 -36.04 -6.61 21.03
CA ASN A 595 -35.44 -5.91 22.17
C ASN A 595 -35.50 -6.83 23.40
N GLY A 596 -34.36 -7.38 23.80
CA GLY A 596 -34.25 -8.37 24.86
C GLY A 596 -34.41 -7.79 26.27
N GLU A 597 -34.46 -8.68 27.26
CA GLU A 597 -34.56 -8.31 28.66
C GLU A 597 -33.42 -7.39 29.09
N GLY A 598 -33.76 -6.33 29.83
CA GLY A 598 -32.79 -5.32 30.29
C GLY A 598 -32.23 -4.40 29.19
N ALA A 599 -32.60 -4.61 27.92
CA ALA A 599 -32.15 -3.79 26.82
C ALA A 599 -32.97 -2.51 26.65
N THR A 600 -32.35 -1.49 26.06
CA THR A 600 -32.95 -0.16 25.89
C THR A 600 -32.99 0.24 24.43
N ILE A 601 -34.16 0.69 23.97
CA ILE A 601 -34.34 1.54 22.79
C ILE A 601 -34.86 2.89 23.31
N GLY A 602 -34.05 3.94 23.26
CA GLY A 602 -34.33 5.21 23.92
C GLY A 602 -35.42 6.05 23.24
N GLY A 603 -35.63 5.86 21.94
CA GLY A 603 -36.74 6.47 21.19
C GLY A 603 -37.89 5.51 20.91
N GLY A 604 -38.94 6.02 20.27
CA GLY A 604 -40.04 5.20 19.76
C GLY A 604 -39.65 4.37 18.53
N ILE A 605 -40.47 3.36 18.21
CA ILE A 605 -40.34 2.54 17.00
C ILE A 605 -41.36 3.02 15.97
N THR A 606 -40.92 3.47 14.80
CA THR A 606 -41.78 4.04 13.76
C THR A 606 -41.74 3.22 12.48
N ASN A 607 -42.92 2.84 11.97
CA ASN A 607 -43.12 2.28 10.65
C ASN A 607 -43.83 3.30 9.74
N ASN A 608 -43.12 3.82 8.75
CA ASN A 608 -43.68 4.66 7.70
C ASN A 608 -43.86 3.88 6.37
N GLY A 609 -43.25 2.69 6.27
CA GLY A 609 -43.30 1.82 5.10
C GLY A 609 -44.56 0.97 5.00
N ASN A 610 -44.73 0.34 3.84
CA ASN A 610 -45.91 -0.46 3.50
C ASN A 610 -45.78 -1.95 3.83
N ALA A 611 -44.61 -2.41 4.25
CA ALA A 611 -44.39 -3.80 4.66
C ALA A 611 -44.58 -4.01 6.16
N ASP A 612 -44.63 -5.28 6.55
CA ASP A 612 -44.87 -5.67 7.94
C ASP A 612 -43.68 -5.34 8.83
N LEU A 613 -43.96 -4.71 9.97
CA LEU A 613 -43.02 -4.55 11.07
C LEU A 613 -43.36 -5.56 12.16
N VAL A 614 -42.40 -6.39 12.55
CA VAL A 614 -42.59 -7.36 13.64
C VAL A 614 -41.76 -6.95 14.84
N ILE A 615 -42.38 -6.86 16.01
CA ILE A 615 -41.73 -6.41 17.25
C ILE A 615 -41.87 -7.49 18.33
N SER A 616 -40.78 -7.74 19.04
CA SER A 616 -40.75 -8.45 20.32
C SER A 616 -39.96 -7.61 21.32
N ASN A 617 -40.57 -7.24 22.43
CA ASN A 617 -39.95 -6.38 23.43
C ASN A 617 -40.04 -6.99 24.83
N GLN A 618 -38.90 -7.29 25.42
CA GLN A 618 -38.72 -7.64 26.83
C GLN A 618 -37.91 -6.57 27.60
N GLY A 619 -37.47 -5.53 26.90
CA GLY A 619 -36.70 -4.41 27.45
C GLY A 619 -37.54 -3.14 27.57
N SER A 620 -36.84 -2.01 27.65
CA SER A 620 -37.45 -0.68 27.64
C SER A 620 -37.45 -0.08 26.22
N VAL A 621 -38.56 0.55 25.86
CA VAL A 621 -38.70 1.35 24.64
C VAL A 621 -39.24 2.72 25.01
N GLY A 622 -38.56 3.77 24.56
CA GLY A 622 -38.96 5.15 24.79
C GLY A 622 -40.12 5.58 23.90
N LYS A 623 -40.27 6.90 23.76
CA LYS A 623 -41.35 7.51 22.97
C LYS A 623 -40.77 8.36 21.84
N ASP A 624 -41.51 8.47 20.74
CA ASP A 624 -41.24 9.43 19.69
C ASP A 624 -41.58 10.86 20.14
N SER A 625 -41.35 11.84 19.26
CA SER A 625 -41.62 13.25 19.54
C SER A 625 -43.11 13.57 19.76
N ASN A 626 -44.02 12.66 19.39
CA ASN A 626 -45.45 12.77 19.59
C ASN A 626 -45.94 12.02 20.84
N GLY A 627 -45.01 11.40 21.60
CA GLY A 627 -45.34 10.64 22.81
C GLY A 627 -45.74 9.19 22.55
N ASN A 628 -45.56 8.66 21.34
CA ASN A 628 -45.92 7.28 21.00
C ASN A 628 -44.73 6.35 21.18
N THR A 629 -44.97 5.17 21.76
CA THR A 629 -43.98 4.10 21.87
C THR A 629 -43.79 3.38 20.54
N VAL A 630 -44.89 3.10 19.85
CA VAL A 630 -44.91 2.52 18.51
C VAL A 630 -45.81 3.36 17.61
N THR A 631 -45.29 3.76 16.46
CA THR A 631 -46.02 4.58 15.49
C THR A 631 -46.14 3.84 14.16
N ASN A 632 -47.36 3.67 13.66
CA ASN A 632 -47.60 3.17 12.31
C ASN A 632 -48.23 4.27 11.45
N ASN A 633 -47.48 4.82 10.50
CA ASN A 633 -48.00 5.76 9.50
C ASN A 633 -48.19 5.12 8.13
N GLY A 634 -47.52 3.99 7.88
CA GLY A 634 -47.61 3.25 6.63
C GLY A 634 -48.88 2.41 6.52
N SER A 635 -49.09 1.83 5.32
CA SER A 635 -50.20 0.91 5.08
C SER A 635 -49.92 -0.53 5.56
N GLY A 636 -48.66 -0.84 5.89
CA GLY A 636 -48.23 -2.14 6.40
C GLY A 636 -48.79 -2.44 7.79
N SER A 637 -48.79 -3.72 8.16
CA SER A 637 -49.21 -4.15 9.50
C SER A 637 -48.05 -4.07 10.49
N VAL A 638 -48.34 -3.70 11.73
CA VAL A 638 -47.36 -3.82 12.83
C VAL A 638 -47.80 -4.95 13.74
N GLY A 639 -47.05 -6.04 13.74
CA GLY A 639 -47.29 -7.20 14.60
C GLY A 639 -46.38 -7.16 15.83
N ILE A 640 -46.96 -6.92 17.00
CA ILE A 640 -46.29 -7.05 18.29
C ILE A 640 -46.51 -8.47 18.78
N LYS A 641 -45.47 -9.32 18.72
CA LYS A 641 -45.54 -10.71 19.16
C LYS A 641 -45.59 -10.85 20.68
N ASP A 642 -44.77 -10.04 21.34
CA ASP A 642 -44.66 -10.01 22.79
C ASP A 642 -44.18 -8.63 23.25
N TRP A 643 -44.74 -8.16 24.35
CA TRP A 643 -44.38 -6.88 24.95
C TRP A 643 -44.45 -6.93 26.47
N LEU A 644 -43.31 -6.72 27.13
CA LEU A 644 -43.22 -6.46 28.57
C LEU A 644 -43.54 -4.99 28.86
N VAL A 645 -44.62 -4.74 29.60
CA VAL A 645 -44.96 -3.42 30.14
C VAL A 645 -44.34 -3.30 31.51
N SER A 646 -43.32 -2.46 31.62
CA SER A 646 -42.57 -2.25 32.86
C SER A 646 -43.27 -1.27 33.79
N THR A 647 -42.99 -1.39 35.07
CA THR A 647 -43.50 -0.50 36.12
C THR A 647 -42.42 0.48 36.55
N ASP A 648 -42.76 1.77 36.63
CA ASP A 648 -41.87 2.78 37.21
C ASP A 648 -41.67 2.51 38.70
N LYS A 649 -40.42 2.29 39.09
CA LYS A 649 -40.06 1.86 40.44
C LYS A 649 -40.32 2.91 41.52
N ASN A 650 -40.44 4.18 41.17
CA ASN A 650 -40.61 5.27 42.13
C ASN A 650 -42.09 5.63 42.33
N THR A 651 -42.89 5.49 41.28
CA THR A 651 -44.30 5.92 41.27
C THR A 651 -45.28 4.75 41.30
N GLY A 652 -44.84 3.53 40.98
CA GLY A 652 -45.69 2.35 40.87
C GLY A 652 -46.57 2.34 39.61
N LYS A 653 -46.43 3.34 38.73
CA LYS A 653 -47.22 3.48 37.50
C LYS A 653 -46.70 2.60 36.38
N LEU A 654 -47.59 2.18 35.49
CA LEU A 654 -47.21 1.46 34.30
C LEU A 654 -46.57 2.40 33.27
N ASN A 655 -45.51 1.93 32.62
CA ASN A 655 -44.96 2.56 31.43
C ASN A 655 -45.83 2.20 30.23
N THR A 656 -46.98 2.86 30.12
CA THR A 656 -47.99 2.62 29.08
C THR A 656 -47.38 2.56 27.69
N VAL A 657 -47.71 1.51 26.95
CA VAL A 657 -47.40 1.39 25.52
C VAL A 657 -48.36 2.27 24.74
N VAL A 658 -47.87 3.34 24.13
CA VAL A 658 -48.71 4.27 23.37
C VAL A 658 -48.57 3.95 21.88
N ILE A 659 -49.67 3.51 21.27
CA ILE A 659 -49.74 3.22 19.84
C ILE A 659 -50.30 4.44 19.09
N GLY A 660 -49.53 4.96 18.13
CA GLY A 660 -49.88 6.15 17.38
C GLY A 660 -49.75 6.01 15.86
N GLY A 661 -49.94 7.13 15.17
CA GLY A 661 -49.88 7.22 13.71
C GLY A 661 -51.21 6.98 13.01
N SER A 662 -51.26 7.31 11.71
CA SER A 662 -52.47 7.21 10.89
C SER A 662 -52.92 5.78 10.61
N GLY A 663 -51.99 4.82 10.68
CA GLY A 663 -52.20 3.39 10.46
C GLY A 663 -52.30 2.58 11.76
N LYS A 664 -52.54 3.22 12.91
CA LYS A 664 -52.61 2.56 14.23
C LYS A 664 -53.65 1.43 14.31
N ASP A 665 -54.72 1.48 13.51
CA ASP A 665 -55.74 0.43 13.46
C ASP A 665 -55.22 -0.88 12.83
N ASN A 666 -54.07 -0.84 12.13
CA ASN A 666 -53.38 -2.00 11.56
C ASN A 666 -52.31 -2.59 12.51
N VAL A 667 -52.28 -2.15 13.77
CA VAL A 667 -51.40 -2.70 14.79
C VAL A 667 -52.11 -3.88 15.46
N LYS A 668 -51.44 -5.03 15.52
CA LYS A 668 -51.90 -6.26 16.18
C LYS A 668 -50.94 -6.65 17.28
N VAL A 669 -51.47 -7.04 18.43
CA VAL A 669 -50.69 -7.44 19.60
C VAL A 669 -51.06 -8.85 19.99
N GLU A 670 -50.12 -9.78 19.94
CA GLU A 670 -50.36 -11.19 20.26
C GLU A 670 -50.34 -11.42 21.76
N ASN A 671 -49.30 -10.92 22.46
CA ASN A 671 -49.13 -11.07 23.90
C ASN A 671 -48.61 -9.79 24.54
N ILE A 672 -49.15 -9.47 25.72
CA ILE A 672 -48.65 -8.45 26.63
C ILE A 672 -48.41 -9.11 27.98
N THR A 673 -47.24 -8.86 28.56
CA THR A 673 -46.92 -9.24 29.94
C THR A 673 -46.72 -7.98 30.75
N VAL A 674 -47.42 -7.85 31.88
CA VAL A 674 -47.23 -6.72 32.81
C VAL A 674 -46.32 -7.12 33.97
N ASP A 675 -45.34 -6.27 34.29
CA ASP A 675 -44.46 -6.45 35.45
C ASP A 675 -45.15 -6.04 36.76
N GLN A 676 -45.58 -7.02 37.55
CA GLN A 676 -46.27 -6.83 38.84
C GLN A 676 -45.35 -6.47 40.02
N SER A 677 -44.03 -6.44 39.84
CA SER A 677 -43.08 -6.40 40.96
C SER A 677 -43.21 -5.18 41.89
N ASN A 678 -43.84 -4.09 41.44
CA ASN A 678 -44.10 -2.88 42.24
C ASN A 678 -45.29 -2.06 41.71
N VAL A 679 -46.22 -2.71 41.00
CA VAL A 679 -47.32 -2.01 40.32
C VAL A 679 -48.38 -1.58 41.32
N ASP A 680 -48.86 -0.34 41.19
CA ASP A 680 -50.12 0.05 41.80
C ASP A 680 -51.23 -0.76 41.13
N LEU A 681 -51.89 -1.64 41.88
CA LEU A 681 -52.90 -2.54 41.33
C LEU A 681 -54.08 -1.79 40.70
N GLU A 682 -54.30 -0.52 41.08
CA GLU A 682 -55.30 0.33 40.41
C GLU A 682 -54.96 0.59 38.93
N GLU A 683 -53.68 0.58 38.56
CA GLU A 683 -53.23 0.73 37.17
C GLU A 683 -53.70 -0.45 36.30
N LEU A 684 -53.96 -1.62 36.89
CA LEU A 684 -54.43 -2.82 36.19
C LEU A 684 -55.95 -2.84 35.94
N ASN A 685 -56.70 -1.84 36.41
CA ASN A 685 -58.15 -1.79 36.22
C ASN A 685 -58.57 -1.30 34.83
N ASP A 686 -57.74 -0.47 34.19
CA ASP A 686 -58.01 0.11 32.87
C ASP A 686 -56.93 -0.34 31.88
N ILE A 687 -57.35 -1.02 30.81
CA ILE A 687 -56.46 -1.49 29.74
C ILE A 687 -55.65 -0.33 29.13
N ASN A 688 -56.18 0.89 29.12
CA ASN A 688 -55.50 2.06 28.57
C ASN A 688 -54.25 2.47 29.37
N ASN A 689 -54.12 2.04 30.63
CA ASN A 689 -52.91 2.24 31.43
C ASN A 689 -51.79 1.28 30.99
N ILE A 690 -52.15 0.10 30.47
CA ILE A 690 -51.22 -0.92 29.94
C ILE A 690 -50.82 -0.56 28.51
N ILE A 691 -51.81 -0.38 27.63
CA ILE A 691 -51.64 -0.07 26.22
C ILE A 691 -52.78 0.83 25.73
N SER A 692 -52.45 1.91 25.03
CA SER A 692 -53.43 2.89 24.54
C SER A 692 -53.26 3.16 23.04
N GLY A 693 -54.32 3.65 22.41
CA GLY A 693 -54.30 4.09 21.00
C GLY A 693 -54.47 2.97 19.97
N VAL A 694 -54.42 1.71 20.38
CA VAL A 694 -54.72 0.53 19.55
C VAL A 694 -56.20 0.12 19.65
N ASN A 695 -56.74 -0.48 18.60
CA ASN A 695 -58.05 -1.11 18.66
C ASN A 695 -58.01 -2.32 19.61
N GLN A 696 -58.85 -2.32 20.65
CA GLN A 696 -58.85 -3.38 21.67
C GLN A 696 -59.11 -4.78 21.09
N ASN A 697 -59.85 -4.89 19.99
CA ASN A 697 -60.08 -6.18 19.30
C ASN A 697 -58.80 -6.76 18.66
N ASN A 698 -57.75 -5.95 18.51
CA ASN A 698 -56.46 -6.38 17.98
C ASN A 698 -55.48 -6.81 19.09
N ILE A 699 -55.90 -6.79 20.35
CA ILE A 699 -55.10 -7.25 21.48
C ILE A 699 -55.47 -8.70 21.80
N GLY A 700 -54.46 -9.57 21.79
CA GLY A 700 -54.56 -10.97 22.15
C GLY A 700 -54.50 -11.16 23.66
N ASN A 701 -53.50 -11.91 24.14
CA ASN A 701 -53.41 -12.25 25.55
C ASN A 701 -52.77 -11.11 26.36
N ILE A 702 -53.38 -10.77 27.50
CA ILE A 702 -52.75 -9.92 28.51
C ILE A 702 -52.57 -10.77 29.77
N GLY A 703 -51.32 -10.92 30.18
CA GLY A 703 -50.93 -11.63 31.40
C GLY A 703 -50.04 -10.77 32.28
N THR A 704 -49.68 -11.31 33.43
CA THR A 704 -48.66 -10.71 34.30
C THR A 704 -47.57 -11.72 34.60
N ASN A 705 -46.41 -11.22 35.05
CA ASN A 705 -45.35 -12.06 35.58
C ASN A 705 -45.60 -12.53 37.03
N GLY A 706 -46.73 -12.15 37.64
CA GLY A 706 -47.16 -12.59 38.96
C GLY A 706 -48.26 -13.65 38.91
N SER A 707 -48.63 -14.20 40.07
CA SER A 707 -49.63 -15.29 40.20
C SER A 707 -51.08 -14.80 40.23
N GLY A 708 -51.33 -13.51 40.04
CA GLY A 708 -52.66 -12.90 40.10
C GLY A 708 -53.37 -12.85 38.74
N GLU A 709 -54.66 -13.17 38.72
CA GLU A 709 -55.55 -12.96 37.57
C GLU A 709 -55.81 -11.46 37.34
N ILE A 710 -55.82 -11.01 36.08
CA ILE A 710 -56.18 -9.64 35.72
C ILE A 710 -57.66 -9.62 35.30
N SER A 711 -58.45 -8.71 35.87
CA SER A 711 -59.81 -8.42 35.42
C SER A 711 -59.84 -7.01 34.83
N LEU A 712 -59.69 -6.89 33.50
CA LEU A 712 -59.71 -5.62 32.78
C LEU A 712 -61.15 -5.20 32.45
N SER A 713 -61.49 -3.93 32.66
CA SER A 713 -62.76 -3.33 32.20
C SER A 713 -62.62 -2.53 30.92
#